data_AF-A0A918HZZ1-F1
#
_entry.id   AF-A0A918HZZ1-F1
#
_cell.length_a   1.000
_cell.length_b   1.000
_cell.length_c   1.000
_cell.angle_alpha   90.00
_cell.angle_beta   90.00
_cell.angle_gamma   90.00
#
_symmetry.space_group_name_H-M   'P 1'
#
loop_
_entity.id
_entity.type
_entity.pdbx_description
1 polymer ?
#
loop_
_entity_poly.entity_id
_entity_poly.type
_entity_poly.pdbx_seq_one_letter_code
_entity_poly.pdbx_strand_id
1 'polypeptide(L)'
;MEWIAVEGTGEGSARAAHEVALDAYAEPRPVLVCRNAAGRILKKVPPKVRASKEAELLQALADWLADHAEGARSVAERWMTRSLPVPATLLHAVWPDPYWQRALRHLVVAPHRADGSADVARAGLLVEAGAGAGGGLRVVSPEGELLLDEPLVTVPHPVLLDPDGRGLLERWRSLLDAHGGEQGVEQLHRTVWWRPRAAPASRHGRRGVDAFDGAEFDSGARFERAVSRFGGRIRGETAHFEVHAGRTRHPLRIDLRWQGPMSGTLMNDVYWGPRGETREGAGAFDDIPLIAWSEGMRTAAHLYDARDGGYHQEERPDAAAAYHLFLARCAGTAAAAGPESAADAAGRTGTARGAWGDAELLDAGGVAPGTPPDAAVGEDALTVCRYDWPALEDGARIVRLVPRRAAGAEDAVARALGLVPVPDGSAGREAVGRVRSAPLGFLARVCRAEPAAAHRAIGLLKQLRACAATAVAKPGRAAKALEAAVRPLEKRAPRLMAAALEEGARIIAEAGSPAMAQPLFARAREVERHSGETIDEDALIESFVECAAAGAVSKRALADHREALAARLPAPRAAHCYRGLVLSWHRAGLPSRPEFADTLLDLAGGTAPVDEEHRALLCGLLAHGGMDDATMDAWDGWAPVLSALLSEGRVAPHELLTLTAAPAGGGRVALTEAAAGWLRLLRETGAVALLTGAAGAPGDGGGGAGPAVDAEGVRAWLNRFAQRYRGLRPPVEGLARLLEGIGARLRAEGADHRALPALRMPDTQASSRDRCVDLGLLDALLAAGVPVRDTGTEPLGFLGWLGRAKGDDLPHVTRDVRFAPRLAAELADPPGTLSIGHRPPHPLTRDTGRVRTLTAKPALRAFAVDLLRERGRRASEGGVLPLHTALCGLEPFAVPAARRHVADEVERVLALDPAVALAHTLRSGVPDEWGFPDADEQWRTGDWAEVRDGGDALLLVGSGRAVAVGRDGVRARWEDETYDYRKPWHTGVRWEDGTFVTAPIEGGRRVSSLTEPSGRETVLFPGDDRPRTVHLVAGDILEYGELRCPDGTVTAAWALAGPAARALTGDGVLGRRHGRWTAGSPFAPPPGWWHLLRPRDEAGSARLRTVDTATAECLLDAVGTSVRASVEELAGARSWARGVFDTTERVWSELGEAIRLTLPEVTDDRLVDGLAGVLWSAVECQGLRARMRGE
;
A
#
# COMPACT_ATOMS: atom_id res chain seq x y z
N MET A 1 -39.75 -29.92 30.21
CA MET A 1 -38.43 -30.47 30.63
C MET A 1 -38.54 -31.96 30.90
N GLU A 2 -37.76 -32.76 30.18
CA GLU A 2 -37.68 -34.22 30.34
C GLU A 2 -36.50 -34.57 31.28
N TRP A 3 -36.77 -35.31 32.36
CA TRP A 3 -35.76 -35.67 33.37
C TRP A 3 -35.26 -37.10 33.17
N ILE A 4 -33.94 -37.28 33.08
CA ILE A 4 -33.26 -38.56 32.89
C ILE A 4 -32.52 -38.93 34.18
N ALA A 5 -32.76 -40.14 34.69
CA ALA A 5 -32.08 -40.64 35.88
C ALA A 5 -30.62 -41.02 35.60
N VAL A 6 -29.72 -40.66 36.52
CA VAL A 6 -28.29 -41.01 36.48
C VAL A 6 -27.98 -41.89 37.69
N GLU A 7 -27.57 -43.14 37.45
CA GLU A 7 -27.22 -44.07 38.51
C GLU A 7 -25.96 -43.61 39.26
N GLY A 8 -26.05 -43.55 40.59
CA GLY A 8 -24.92 -43.18 41.45
C GLY A 8 -23.93 -44.34 41.60
N THR A 9 -22.67 -44.16 41.19
CA THR A 9 -21.56 -45.12 41.40
C THR A 9 -21.06 -45.19 42.84
N GLY A 10 -21.93 -44.96 43.83
CA GLY A 10 -21.59 -45.05 45.25
C GLY A 10 -22.02 -46.39 45.82
N GLU A 11 -21.05 -47.27 46.12
CA GLU A 11 -21.29 -48.45 46.93
C GLU A 11 -21.91 -48.05 48.29
N GLY A 12 -23.11 -48.57 48.55
CA GLY A 12 -23.68 -48.65 49.90
C GLY A 12 -24.48 -47.44 50.41
N SER A 13 -25.70 -47.22 49.88
CA SER A 13 -26.88 -46.75 50.64
C SER A 13 -28.02 -46.39 49.67
N ALA A 14 -29.22 -46.93 49.92
CA ALA A 14 -30.39 -46.91 49.04
C ALA A 14 -31.09 -45.53 48.85
N ARG A 15 -30.36 -44.40 48.79
CA ARG A 15 -30.95 -43.10 48.41
C ARG A 15 -29.93 -42.04 47.99
N ALA A 16 -29.62 -41.96 46.68
CA ALA A 16 -29.07 -40.75 46.04
C ALA A 16 -29.10 -40.83 44.48
N ALA A 17 -30.26 -41.05 43.86
CA ALA A 17 -30.38 -40.88 42.40
C ALA A 17 -30.43 -39.38 42.06
N HIS A 18 -29.54 -38.92 41.18
CA HIS A 18 -29.62 -37.59 40.58
C HIS A 18 -30.34 -37.72 39.24
N GLU A 19 -31.13 -36.71 38.89
CA GLU A 19 -31.73 -36.63 37.55
C GLU A 19 -31.19 -35.39 36.84
N VAL A 20 -30.98 -35.52 35.53
CA VAL A 20 -30.50 -34.44 34.66
C VAL A 20 -31.53 -34.17 33.56
N ALA A 21 -31.66 -32.90 33.19
CA ALA A 21 -32.51 -32.46 32.10
C ALA A 21 -31.82 -31.31 31.36
N LEU A 22 -32.31 -30.99 30.17
CA LEU A 22 -31.92 -29.78 29.45
C LEU A 22 -33.06 -28.75 29.54
N ASP A 23 -32.74 -27.56 30.04
CA ASP A 23 -33.63 -26.41 29.92
C ASP A 23 -33.43 -25.81 28.51
N ALA A 24 -34.39 -26.08 27.62
CA ALA A 24 -34.40 -25.64 26.23
C ALA A 24 -34.50 -24.12 26.08
N TYR A 25 -35.12 -23.45 27.06
CA TYR A 25 -35.47 -22.04 26.97
C TYR A 25 -34.54 -21.14 27.78
N ALA A 26 -33.58 -21.69 28.52
CA ALA A 26 -32.57 -20.92 29.23
C ALA A 26 -31.77 -19.98 28.30
N GLU A 27 -31.43 -18.80 28.82
CA GLU A 27 -30.69 -17.77 28.11
C GLU A 27 -29.27 -17.56 28.69
N PRO A 28 -28.27 -17.23 27.86
CA PRO A 28 -28.33 -17.01 26.41
C PRO A 28 -28.32 -18.31 25.57
N ARG A 29 -28.25 -19.48 26.23
CA ARG A 29 -28.22 -20.79 25.56
C ARG A 29 -28.82 -21.88 26.46
N PRO A 30 -29.25 -23.03 25.91
CA PRO A 30 -29.76 -24.15 26.68
C PRO A 30 -28.78 -24.62 27.77
N VAL A 31 -29.29 -24.93 28.96
CA VAL A 31 -28.46 -25.27 30.13
C VAL A 31 -28.83 -26.63 30.70
N LEU A 32 -27.82 -27.45 30.93
CA LEU A 32 -27.96 -28.70 31.66
C LEU A 32 -28.32 -28.42 33.13
N VAL A 33 -29.49 -28.86 33.55
CA VAL A 33 -29.98 -28.75 34.92
C VAL A 33 -29.96 -30.10 35.60
N CYS A 34 -29.77 -30.12 36.92
CA CYS A 34 -29.75 -31.35 37.71
C CYS A 34 -30.60 -31.16 38.96
N ARG A 35 -31.41 -32.17 39.30
CA ARG A 35 -32.13 -32.22 40.57
C ARG A 35 -31.71 -33.45 41.38
N ASN A 36 -31.76 -33.30 42.70
CA ASN A 36 -31.47 -34.40 43.61
C ASN A 36 -32.70 -35.31 43.81
N ALA A 37 -32.53 -36.40 44.58
CA ALA A 37 -33.61 -37.34 44.91
C ALA A 37 -34.80 -36.73 45.68
N ALA A 38 -34.69 -35.50 46.20
CA ALA A 38 -35.79 -34.75 46.82
C ALA A 38 -36.49 -33.80 45.83
N GLY A 39 -36.15 -33.87 44.54
CA GLY A 39 -36.72 -33.01 43.49
C GLY A 39 -36.17 -31.58 43.44
N ARG A 40 -35.20 -31.23 44.31
CA ARG A 40 -34.62 -29.88 44.36
C ARG A 40 -33.58 -29.68 43.26
N ILE A 41 -33.78 -28.67 42.41
CA ILE A 41 -32.80 -28.25 41.39
C ILE A 41 -31.54 -27.71 42.07
N LEU A 42 -30.39 -28.24 41.66
CA LEU A 42 -29.09 -27.89 42.18
C LEU A 42 -28.51 -26.69 41.42
N LYS A 43 -27.75 -25.84 42.13
CA LYS A 43 -27.07 -24.67 41.52
C LYS A 43 -25.99 -25.05 40.51
N LYS A 44 -25.40 -26.24 40.64
CA LYS A 44 -24.40 -26.80 39.72
C LYS A 44 -24.62 -28.30 39.58
N VAL A 45 -24.40 -28.84 38.39
CA VAL A 45 -24.39 -30.28 38.14
C VAL A 45 -23.14 -30.89 38.81
N PRO A 46 -23.29 -31.90 39.69
CA PRO A 46 -22.15 -32.54 40.35
C PRO A 46 -21.15 -33.13 39.35
N PRO A 47 -19.82 -33.08 39.59
CA PRO A 47 -18.81 -33.55 38.63
C PRO A 47 -18.99 -35.01 38.18
N LYS A 48 -19.36 -35.91 39.10
CA LYS A 48 -19.62 -37.32 38.78
C LYS A 48 -20.85 -37.52 37.90
N VAL A 49 -21.90 -36.73 38.14
CA VAL A 49 -23.14 -36.74 37.32
C VAL A 49 -22.85 -36.13 35.95
N ARG A 50 -22.06 -35.05 35.89
CA ARG A 50 -21.65 -34.40 34.65
C ARG A 50 -20.79 -35.29 33.74
N ALA A 51 -20.09 -36.27 34.31
CA ALA A 51 -19.29 -37.25 33.57
C ALA A 51 -20.07 -38.53 33.18
N SER A 52 -21.37 -38.59 33.47
CA SER A 52 -22.23 -39.68 33.01
C SER A 52 -22.48 -39.58 31.50
N LYS A 53 -22.77 -40.72 30.87
CA LYS A 53 -23.04 -40.78 29.42
C LYS A 53 -24.29 -39.96 29.05
N GLU A 54 -25.30 -39.99 29.92
CA GLU A 54 -26.56 -39.26 29.76
C GLU A 54 -26.33 -37.75 29.81
N ALA A 55 -25.54 -37.27 30.78
CA ALA A 55 -25.19 -35.85 30.88
C ALA A 55 -24.28 -35.37 29.72
N GLU A 56 -23.37 -36.22 29.22
CA GLU A 56 -22.55 -35.91 28.05
C GLU A 56 -23.38 -35.77 26.77
N LEU A 57 -24.37 -36.65 26.56
CA LEU A 57 -25.29 -36.56 25.42
C LEU A 57 -26.18 -35.30 25.52
N LEU A 58 -26.76 -35.01 26.68
CA LEU A 58 -27.55 -33.78 26.88
C LEU A 58 -26.70 -32.51 26.72
N GLN A 59 -25.44 -32.53 27.14
CA GLN A 59 -24.52 -31.42 26.92
C GLN A 59 -24.17 -31.26 25.42
N ALA A 60 -24.02 -32.36 24.68
CA ALA A 60 -23.82 -32.31 23.24
C ALA A 60 -25.03 -31.73 22.50
N LEU A 61 -26.26 -32.13 22.91
CA LEU A 61 -27.50 -31.54 22.41
C LEU A 61 -27.59 -30.05 22.76
N ALA A 62 -27.26 -29.66 23.99
CA ALA A 62 -27.23 -28.26 24.42
C ALA A 62 -26.31 -27.40 23.54
N ASP A 63 -25.10 -27.90 23.26
CA ASP A 63 -24.16 -27.19 22.43
C ASP A 63 -24.61 -27.15 20.96
N TRP A 64 -25.21 -28.23 20.44
CA TRP A 64 -25.76 -28.26 19.07
C TRP A 64 -26.93 -27.27 18.91
N LEU A 65 -27.81 -27.16 19.91
CA LEU A 65 -28.89 -26.16 19.93
C LEU A 65 -28.34 -24.74 20.07
N ALA A 66 -27.26 -24.54 20.82
CA ALA A 66 -26.59 -23.24 20.89
C ALA A 66 -26.00 -22.83 19.53
N ASP A 67 -25.33 -23.75 18.83
CA ASP A 67 -24.82 -23.53 17.47
C ASP A 67 -25.98 -23.25 16.49
N HIS A 68 -27.13 -23.92 16.67
CA HIS A 68 -28.33 -23.66 15.89
C HIS A 68 -28.90 -22.27 16.11
N ALA A 69 -29.03 -21.82 17.37
CA ALA A 69 -29.52 -20.50 17.73
C ALA A 69 -28.63 -19.39 17.15
N GLU A 70 -27.31 -19.56 17.27
CA GLU A 70 -26.33 -18.64 16.69
C GLU A 70 -26.39 -18.63 15.16
N GLY A 71 -26.60 -19.80 14.54
CA GLY A 71 -26.81 -19.93 13.10
C GLY A 71 -28.07 -19.20 12.61
N ALA A 72 -29.19 -19.34 13.33
CA ALA A 72 -30.45 -18.64 13.02
C ALA A 72 -30.27 -17.13 13.10
N ARG A 73 -29.66 -16.63 14.18
CA ARG A 73 -29.32 -15.21 14.37
C ARG A 73 -28.41 -14.69 13.26
N SER A 74 -27.36 -15.43 12.91
CA SER A 74 -26.42 -15.07 11.84
C SER A 74 -27.08 -15.03 10.47
N VAL A 75 -28.04 -15.92 10.17
CA VAL A 75 -28.80 -15.90 8.92
C VAL A 75 -29.71 -14.67 8.86
N ALA A 76 -30.46 -14.39 9.93
CA ALA A 76 -31.32 -13.21 10.02
C ALA A 76 -30.51 -11.89 9.93
N GLU A 77 -29.34 -11.82 10.57
CA GLU A 77 -28.43 -10.67 10.45
C GLU A 77 -27.92 -10.50 9.01
N ARG A 78 -27.66 -11.58 8.27
CA ARG A 78 -27.29 -11.48 6.84
C ARG A 78 -28.44 -10.95 5.98
N TRP A 79 -29.68 -11.36 6.24
CA TRP A 79 -30.84 -10.79 5.54
C TRP A 79 -30.94 -9.28 5.77
N MET A 80 -30.73 -8.83 7.02
CA MET A 80 -30.75 -7.43 7.41
C MET A 80 -29.59 -6.62 6.80
N THR A 81 -28.36 -7.07 7.00
CA THR A 81 -27.13 -6.34 6.62
C THR A 81 -27.01 -6.14 5.11
N ARG A 82 -27.69 -6.97 4.32
CA ARG A 82 -27.70 -6.88 2.85
C ARG A 82 -29.08 -6.51 2.28
N SER A 83 -30.10 -6.37 3.14
CA SER A 83 -31.50 -6.17 2.76
C SER A 83 -31.97 -7.15 1.67
N LEU A 84 -31.71 -8.44 1.89
CA LEU A 84 -32.03 -9.49 0.93
C LEU A 84 -33.54 -9.78 0.91
N PRO A 85 -34.11 -10.12 -0.27
CA PRO A 85 -35.44 -10.70 -0.32
C PRO A 85 -35.45 -12.05 0.38
N VAL A 86 -36.48 -12.28 1.20
CA VAL A 86 -36.71 -13.51 1.97
C VAL A 86 -38.08 -14.05 1.59
N PRO A 87 -38.20 -15.33 1.17
CA PRO A 87 -39.48 -15.97 0.96
C PRO A 87 -40.34 -15.97 2.23
N ALA A 88 -41.59 -15.50 2.13
CA ALA A 88 -42.52 -15.57 3.26
C ALA A 88 -42.73 -17.02 3.72
N THR A 89 -42.76 -17.97 2.77
CA THR A 89 -42.81 -19.42 3.03
C THR A 89 -41.68 -19.91 3.94
N LEU A 90 -40.48 -19.33 3.82
CA LEU A 90 -39.35 -19.66 4.68
C LEU A 90 -39.61 -19.16 6.11
N LEU A 91 -40.10 -17.93 6.28
CA LEU A 91 -40.43 -17.38 7.60
C LEU A 91 -41.51 -18.20 8.30
N HIS A 92 -42.56 -18.61 7.59
CA HIS A 92 -43.58 -19.52 8.12
C HIS A 92 -42.99 -20.87 8.53
N ALA A 93 -42.08 -21.43 7.72
CA ALA A 93 -41.52 -22.74 7.98
C ALA A 93 -40.67 -22.80 9.25
N VAL A 94 -39.95 -21.72 9.56
CA VAL A 94 -39.04 -21.62 10.72
C VAL A 94 -39.69 -21.06 11.98
N TRP A 95 -40.83 -20.38 11.89
CA TRP A 95 -41.51 -19.77 13.04
C TRP A 95 -41.86 -20.73 14.20
N PRO A 96 -42.19 -22.01 13.98
CA PRO A 96 -42.43 -22.97 15.06
C PRO A 96 -41.18 -23.29 15.92
N ASP A 97 -40.00 -22.85 15.49
CA ASP A 97 -38.77 -23.02 16.24
C ASP A 97 -38.50 -21.84 17.19
N PRO A 98 -38.34 -22.09 18.50
CA PRO A 98 -38.16 -21.02 19.48
C PRO A 98 -36.86 -20.22 19.27
N TYR A 99 -35.81 -20.80 18.71
CA TYR A 99 -34.55 -20.13 18.43
C TYR A 99 -34.64 -19.25 17.19
N TRP A 100 -35.37 -19.68 16.15
CA TRP A 100 -35.69 -18.81 15.01
C TRP A 100 -36.63 -17.67 15.42
N GLN A 101 -37.65 -17.97 16.23
CA GLN A 101 -38.56 -16.95 16.74
C GLN A 101 -37.79 -15.88 17.52
N ARG A 102 -36.85 -16.26 18.39
CA ARG A 102 -35.96 -15.31 19.10
C ARG A 102 -35.16 -14.42 18.14
N ALA A 103 -34.64 -14.98 17.05
CA ALA A 103 -33.87 -14.22 16.07
C ALA A 103 -34.72 -13.24 15.24
N LEU A 104 -35.98 -13.61 14.93
CA LEU A 104 -36.83 -12.90 13.97
C LEU A 104 -37.85 -11.96 14.61
N ARG A 105 -38.27 -12.26 15.84
CA ARG A 105 -39.29 -11.48 16.55
C ARG A 105 -38.81 -10.04 16.74
N HIS A 106 -39.73 -9.12 16.47
CA HIS A 106 -39.54 -7.67 16.48
C HIS A 106 -38.50 -7.14 15.48
N LEU A 107 -38.03 -7.92 14.50
CA LEU A 107 -37.36 -7.33 13.34
C LEU A 107 -38.36 -6.52 12.53
N VAL A 108 -37.95 -5.35 12.08
CA VAL A 108 -38.68 -4.58 11.07
C VAL A 108 -38.62 -5.36 9.77
N VAL A 109 -39.78 -5.73 9.24
CA VAL A 109 -39.97 -6.44 7.97
C VAL A 109 -40.81 -5.55 7.06
N ALA A 110 -40.47 -5.51 5.77
CA ALA A 110 -41.13 -4.72 4.75
C ALA A 110 -41.46 -5.57 3.51
N PRO A 111 -42.55 -5.29 2.78
CA PRO A 111 -42.78 -5.87 1.46
C PRO A 111 -41.60 -5.64 0.51
N HIS A 112 -41.23 -6.66 -0.26
CA HIS A 112 -40.21 -6.52 -1.31
C HIS A 112 -40.85 -6.02 -2.62
N ARG A 113 -40.37 -4.90 -3.18
CA ARG A 113 -40.90 -4.33 -4.41
C ARG A 113 -40.26 -4.92 -5.66
N ALA A 114 -40.96 -4.82 -6.80
CA ALA A 114 -40.47 -5.29 -8.10
C ALA A 114 -39.21 -4.55 -8.59
N ASP A 115 -38.98 -3.32 -8.11
CA ASP A 115 -37.76 -2.53 -8.37
C ASP A 115 -36.58 -2.92 -7.46
N GLY A 116 -36.72 -3.99 -6.67
CA GLY A 116 -35.70 -4.50 -5.77
C GLY A 116 -35.57 -3.74 -4.44
N SER A 117 -36.38 -2.71 -4.19
CA SER A 117 -36.38 -1.93 -2.95
C SER A 117 -37.31 -2.51 -1.87
N ALA A 118 -37.07 -2.13 -0.62
CA ALA A 118 -37.97 -2.44 0.50
C ALA A 118 -39.07 -1.36 0.62
N ASP A 119 -40.33 -1.78 0.79
CA ASP A 119 -41.44 -0.88 1.07
C ASP A 119 -41.48 -0.46 2.55
N VAL A 120 -40.57 0.46 2.91
CA VAL A 120 -40.44 0.98 4.27
C VAL A 120 -41.69 1.72 4.78
N ALA A 121 -42.59 2.16 3.90
CA ALA A 121 -43.86 2.78 4.31
C ALA A 121 -44.87 1.75 4.82
N ARG A 122 -44.74 0.49 4.40
CA ARG A 122 -45.55 -0.65 4.87
C ARG A 122 -44.77 -1.58 5.80
N ALA A 123 -43.66 -1.10 6.36
CA ALA A 123 -42.84 -1.89 7.27
C ALA A 123 -43.46 -1.97 8.67
N GLY A 124 -43.12 -3.01 9.43
CA GLY A 124 -43.49 -3.13 10.83
C GLY A 124 -42.65 -4.16 11.58
N LEU A 125 -42.70 -4.13 12.91
CA LEU A 125 -42.10 -5.12 13.81
C LEU A 125 -42.82 -6.47 13.66
N LEU A 126 -42.10 -7.52 13.29
CA LEU A 126 -42.66 -8.87 13.15
C LEU A 126 -43.09 -9.43 14.52
N VAL A 127 -44.39 -9.65 14.71
CA VAL A 127 -44.94 -10.21 15.96
C VAL A 127 -45.39 -11.66 15.81
N GLU A 128 -45.80 -12.07 14.60
CA GLU A 128 -46.28 -13.42 14.33
C GLU A 128 -46.10 -13.80 12.86
N ALA A 129 -45.67 -15.04 12.60
CA ALA A 129 -45.72 -15.67 11.27
C ALA A 129 -46.47 -17.00 11.40
N GLY A 130 -47.77 -17.00 11.12
CA GLY A 130 -48.67 -18.15 11.33
C GLY A 130 -48.28 -19.41 10.53
N ALA A 131 -48.92 -20.55 10.84
CA ALA A 131 -48.66 -21.81 10.15
C ALA A 131 -49.51 -21.95 8.86
N GLY A 132 -48.86 -21.95 7.70
CA GLY A 132 -49.45 -22.37 6.42
C GLY A 132 -49.32 -21.34 5.28
N ALA A 133 -49.46 -21.82 4.03
CA ALA A 133 -49.30 -21.03 2.79
C ALA A 133 -50.38 -19.96 2.54
N GLY A 134 -51.21 -19.62 3.54
CA GLY A 134 -52.34 -18.70 3.41
C GLY A 134 -52.59 -17.78 4.60
N GLY A 135 -51.67 -17.70 5.58
CA GLY A 135 -51.74 -16.71 6.65
C GLY A 135 -50.57 -15.74 6.52
N GLY A 136 -50.80 -14.45 6.29
CA GLY A 136 -49.74 -13.45 6.15
C GLY A 136 -48.88 -13.26 7.40
N LEU A 137 -47.81 -12.47 7.25
CA LEU A 137 -46.94 -12.06 8.36
C LEU A 137 -47.60 -10.89 9.10
N ARG A 138 -47.84 -11.04 10.41
CA ARG A 138 -48.41 -9.96 11.23
C ARG A 138 -47.28 -9.07 11.74
N VAL A 139 -47.35 -7.78 11.40
CA VAL A 139 -46.36 -6.78 11.79
C VAL A 139 -47.01 -5.57 12.48
N VAL A 140 -46.28 -4.90 13.37
CA VAL A 140 -46.74 -3.66 14.03
C VAL A 140 -45.94 -2.47 13.53
N SER A 141 -46.59 -1.54 12.85
CA SER A 141 -46.00 -0.27 12.41
C SER A 141 -46.30 0.86 13.41
N PRO A 142 -45.59 2.01 13.34
CA PRO A 142 -45.97 3.19 14.11
C PRO A 142 -47.41 3.68 13.86
N GLU A 143 -48.01 3.29 12.73
CA GLU A 143 -49.37 3.63 12.32
C GLU A 143 -50.41 2.56 12.71
N GLY A 144 -49.99 1.39 13.22
CA GLY A 144 -50.87 0.29 13.67
C GLY A 144 -50.44 -1.11 13.19
N GLU A 145 -51.25 -2.13 13.50
CA GLU A 145 -51.04 -3.50 13.01
C GLU A 145 -51.29 -3.61 11.50
N LEU A 146 -50.41 -4.33 10.80
CA LEU A 146 -50.48 -4.63 9.37
C LEU A 146 -50.33 -6.14 9.13
N LEU A 147 -50.96 -6.65 8.08
CA LEU A 147 -50.76 -8.01 7.57
C LEU A 147 -50.02 -7.94 6.22
N LEU A 148 -48.90 -8.66 6.10
CA LEU A 148 -48.11 -8.75 4.88
C LEU A 148 -48.34 -10.12 4.20
N ASP A 149 -49.01 -10.12 3.05
CA ASP A 149 -49.34 -11.33 2.27
C ASP A 149 -48.40 -11.52 1.06
N GLU A 150 -47.35 -10.70 0.95
CA GLU A 150 -46.41 -10.76 -0.16
C GLU A 150 -45.54 -12.03 -0.14
N PRO A 151 -45.28 -12.65 -1.30
CA PRO A 151 -44.46 -13.87 -1.37
C PRO A 151 -42.98 -13.62 -0.99
N LEU A 152 -42.53 -12.38 -1.14
CA LEU A 152 -41.19 -11.93 -0.78
C LEU A 152 -41.28 -10.70 0.13
N VAL A 153 -40.57 -10.77 1.23
CA VAL A 153 -40.36 -9.65 2.16
C VAL A 153 -38.88 -9.34 2.27
N THR A 154 -38.54 -8.25 2.93
CA THR A 154 -37.15 -7.85 3.20
C THR A 154 -37.03 -7.42 4.64
N VAL A 155 -35.91 -7.74 5.27
CA VAL A 155 -35.50 -7.14 6.55
C VAL A 155 -34.61 -5.94 6.20
N PRO A 156 -35.13 -4.69 6.17
CA PRO A 156 -34.33 -3.54 5.78
C PRO A 156 -33.18 -3.27 6.74
N HIS A 157 -32.02 -2.89 6.19
CA HIS A 157 -30.93 -2.31 6.96
C HIS A 157 -31.41 -1.01 7.63
N PRO A 158 -31.02 -0.69 8.88
CA PRO A 158 -31.49 0.51 9.59
C PRO A 158 -31.21 1.83 8.84
N VAL A 159 -30.13 1.92 8.05
CA VAL A 159 -29.88 3.08 7.17
C VAL A 159 -31.02 3.35 6.17
N LEU A 160 -31.79 2.33 5.78
CA LEU A 160 -32.93 2.51 4.88
C LEU A 160 -34.18 3.01 5.60
N LEU A 161 -34.26 2.82 6.92
CA LEU A 161 -35.33 3.36 7.76
C LEU A 161 -35.14 4.86 8.05
N ASP A 162 -33.89 5.34 7.99
CA ASP A 162 -33.54 6.75 8.13
C ASP A 162 -32.35 7.14 7.20
N PRO A 163 -32.57 7.23 5.88
CA PRO A 163 -31.51 7.40 4.89
C PRO A 163 -30.79 8.75 4.97
N ASP A 164 -31.47 9.77 5.49
CA ASP A 164 -30.94 11.13 5.63
C ASP A 164 -30.52 11.47 7.08
N GLY A 165 -30.69 10.55 8.04
CA GLY A 165 -30.34 10.79 9.45
C GLY A 165 -31.21 11.86 10.11
N ARG A 166 -32.50 11.92 9.78
CA ARG A 166 -33.44 12.94 10.29
C ARG A 166 -34.15 12.53 11.58
N GLY A 167 -33.70 11.47 12.24
CA GLY A 167 -34.26 10.97 13.50
C GLY A 167 -35.46 10.05 13.32
N LEU A 168 -35.71 9.54 12.11
CA LEU A 168 -36.78 8.57 11.86
C LEU A 168 -36.52 7.23 12.58
N LEU A 169 -35.25 6.90 12.80
CA LEU A 169 -34.86 5.67 13.50
C LEU A 169 -35.29 5.68 14.99
N GLU A 170 -35.38 6.85 15.62
CA GLU A 170 -35.84 6.98 17.02
C GLU A 170 -37.33 6.62 17.19
N ARG A 171 -38.16 6.86 16.16
CA ARG A 171 -39.56 6.42 16.16
C ARG A 171 -39.66 4.89 16.22
N TRP A 172 -38.80 4.19 15.47
CA TRP A 172 -38.74 2.73 15.49
C TRP A 172 -38.24 2.19 16.82
N ARG A 173 -37.22 2.81 17.42
CA ARG A 173 -36.70 2.45 18.76
C ARG A 173 -37.76 2.59 19.84
N SER A 174 -38.49 3.71 19.82
CA SER A 174 -39.61 3.94 20.75
C SER A 174 -40.73 2.90 20.60
N LEU A 175 -41.03 2.48 19.36
CA LEU A 175 -42.01 1.41 19.11
C LEU A 175 -41.51 0.06 19.62
N LEU A 176 -40.22 -0.26 19.42
CA LEU A 176 -39.61 -1.48 19.95
C LEU A 176 -39.68 -1.52 21.49
N ASP A 177 -39.39 -0.41 22.17
CA ASP A 177 -39.48 -0.30 23.62
C ASP A 177 -40.89 -0.59 24.14
N ALA A 178 -41.92 -0.12 23.42
CA ALA A 178 -43.32 -0.42 23.73
C ALA A 178 -43.66 -1.92 23.60
N HIS A 179 -42.86 -2.69 22.84
CA HIS A 179 -42.98 -4.13 22.64
C HIS A 179 -41.91 -4.95 23.39
N GLY A 180 -41.26 -4.36 24.40
CA GLY A 180 -40.33 -5.04 25.30
C GLY A 180 -38.84 -4.79 25.01
N GLY A 181 -38.50 -3.99 24.00
CA GLY A 181 -37.11 -3.53 23.77
C GLY A 181 -36.17 -4.57 23.16
N GLU A 182 -36.60 -5.83 23.00
CA GLU A 182 -35.71 -6.93 22.63
C GLU A 182 -35.77 -7.26 21.13
N GLN A 183 -34.59 -7.37 20.49
CA GLN A 183 -34.40 -7.96 19.18
C GLN A 183 -33.27 -9.00 19.23
N GLY A 184 -33.48 -10.20 18.68
CA GLY A 184 -32.43 -11.22 18.59
C GLY A 184 -31.31 -10.85 17.62
N VAL A 185 -31.61 -10.01 16.62
CA VAL A 185 -30.61 -9.35 15.75
C VAL A 185 -30.64 -7.86 16.07
N GLU A 186 -29.47 -7.27 16.31
CA GLU A 186 -29.33 -5.84 16.51
C GLU A 186 -29.63 -5.10 15.19
N GLN A 187 -30.90 -4.76 14.94
CA GLN A 187 -31.32 -4.03 13.74
C GLN A 187 -31.49 -2.54 14.07
N LEU A 188 -32.36 -2.19 15.02
CA LEU A 188 -32.67 -0.79 15.32
C LEU A 188 -31.60 -0.08 16.15
N HIS A 189 -30.85 -0.83 16.97
CA HIS A 189 -29.74 -0.31 17.77
C HIS A 189 -28.39 -0.34 17.05
N ARG A 190 -28.30 -0.98 15.88
CA ARG A 190 -27.08 -1.04 15.09
C ARG A 190 -26.62 0.37 14.70
N THR A 191 -25.34 0.63 14.88
CA THR A 191 -24.71 1.90 14.48
C THR A 191 -24.82 2.13 12.97
N VAL A 192 -25.40 3.27 12.59
CA VAL A 192 -25.53 3.71 11.19
C VAL A 192 -24.51 4.81 10.90
N TRP A 193 -23.85 4.71 9.75
CA TRP A 193 -22.92 5.74 9.27
C TRP A 193 -23.50 6.35 7.99
N TRP A 194 -23.93 7.61 8.05
CA TRP A 194 -24.61 8.27 6.92
C TRP A 194 -23.62 8.72 5.84
N ARG A 195 -24.01 8.52 4.58
CA ARG A 195 -23.24 8.95 3.41
C ARG A 195 -23.35 10.48 3.24
N PRO A 196 -22.23 11.23 3.20
CA PRO A 196 -22.28 12.65 2.88
C PRO A 196 -22.63 12.86 1.40
N ARG A 197 -23.20 14.03 1.10
CA ARG A 197 -23.59 14.43 -0.27
C ARG A 197 -22.45 15.01 -1.10
N ALA A 198 -21.29 15.28 -0.49
CA ALA A 198 -20.11 15.83 -1.15
C ALA A 198 -18.83 15.33 -0.48
N ALA A 199 -17.73 15.34 -1.22
CA ALA A 199 -16.40 15.20 -0.65
C ALA A 199 -15.91 16.54 -0.05
N PRO A 200 -15.07 16.52 1.01
CA PRO A 200 -14.46 17.75 1.52
C PRO A 200 -13.47 18.31 0.49
N ALA A 201 -13.31 19.64 0.43
CA ALA A 201 -12.31 20.26 -0.45
C ALA A 201 -10.88 19.86 -0.01
N SER A 202 -10.17 19.09 -0.84
CA SER A 202 -8.83 18.57 -0.53
C SER A 202 -7.73 19.57 -0.94
N ARG A 203 -6.84 19.93 -0.01
CA ARG A 203 -5.63 20.74 -0.30
C ARG A 203 -4.39 19.90 -0.65
N HIS A 204 -4.45 18.58 -0.43
CA HIS A 204 -3.28 17.69 -0.46
C HIS A 204 -3.39 16.54 -1.45
N GLY A 205 -4.42 16.53 -2.32
CA GLY A 205 -4.68 15.41 -3.22
C GLY A 205 -4.86 14.08 -2.47
N ARG A 206 -5.29 14.13 -1.19
CA ARG A 206 -5.75 12.96 -0.42
C ARG A 206 -7.11 12.52 -0.96
N ARG A 207 -7.30 11.20 -1.06
CA ARG A 207 -8.09 10.55 -2.14
C ARG A 207 -9.31 9.76 -1.63
N GLY A 208 -9.67 9.92 -0.36
CA GLY A 208 -10.71 9.13 0.31
C GLY A 208 -11.30 9.77 1.57
N VAL A 209 -11.97 8.97 2.40
CA VAL A 209 -12.45 9.32 3.74
C VAL A 209 -11.26 9.34 4.70
N ASP A 210 -10.84 10.54 5.11
CA ASP A 210 -9.70 10.81 6.00
C ASP A 210 -10.09 10.82 7.49
N ALA A 211 -11.36 10.55 7.81
CA ALA A 211 -11.87 10.52 9.19
C ALA A 211 -11.09 9.55 10.11
N PHE A 212 -10.48 8.52 9.53
CA PHE A 212 -9.78 7.46 10.26
C PHE A 212 -8.26 7.48 10.02
N ASP A 213 -7.72 8.60 9.52
CA ASP A 213 -6.29 8.73 9.22
C ASP A 213 -5.43 8.65 10.48
N GLY A 214 -4.24 8.04 10.38
CA GLY A 214 -3.20 8.01 11.40
C GLY A 214 -3.46 7.13 12.64
N ALA A 215 -4.21 6.04 12.54
CA ALA A 215 -4.38 5.10 13.66
C ALA A 215 -3.19 4.12 13.75
N GLU A 216 -2.48 4.09 14.88
CA GLU A 216 -1.32 3.22 15.07
C GLU A 216 -1.65 1.97 15.89
N PHE A 217 -0.97 0.88 15.54
CA PHE A 217 -1.06 -0.43 16.17
C PHE A 217 0.35 -0.94 16.45
N ASP A 218 0.61 -1.42 17.66
CA ASP A 218 1.91 -1.96 18.05
C ASP A 218 2.15 -3.36 17.45
N SER A 219 1.08 -4.04 17.03
CA SER A 219 1.13 -5.41 16.51
C SER A 219 0.40 -5.55 15.17
N GLY A 220 1.18 -5.75 14.11
CA GLY A 220 0.68 -6.07 12.76
C GLY A 220 -0.14 -7.35 12.72
N ALA A 221 0.23 -8.36 13.51
CA ALA A 221 -0.56 -9.60 13.64
C ALA A 221 -1.92 -9.36 14.30
N ARG A 222 -2.01 -8.44 15.27
CA ARG A 222 -3.28 -8.06 15.91
C ARG A 222 -4.17 -7.32 14.92
N PHE A 223 -3.59 -6.37 14.17
CA PHE A 223 -4.29 -5.66 13.12
C PHE A 223 -4.78 -6.59 12.00
N GLU A 224 -3.93 -7.50 11.52
CA GLU A 224 -4.29 -8.48 10.49
C GLU A 224 -5.43 -9.41 10.92
N ARG A 225 -5.46 -9.82 12.20
CA ARG A 225 -6.61 -10.57 12.77
C ARG A 225 -7.88 -9.73 12.78
N ALA A 226 -7.79 -8.44 13.13
CA ALA A 226 -8.94 -7.54 13.11
C ALA A 226 -9.47 -7.35 11.67
N VAL A 227 -8.59 -7.16 10.69
CA VAL A 227 -8.93 -7.10 9.26
C VAL A 227 -9.63 -8.39 8.80
N SER A 228 -9.07 -9.55 9.17
CA SER A 228 -9.63 -10.86 8.80
C SER A 228 -11.02 -11.10 9.40
N ARG A 229 -11.27 -10.60 10.62
CA ARG A 229 -12.58 -10.70 11.30
C ARG A 229 -13.71 -10.02 10.50
N PHE A 230 -13.40 -8.96 9.76
CA PHE A 230 -14.35 -8.28 8.87
C PHE A 230 -14.31 -8.81 7.43
N GLY A 231 -13.72 -9.98 7.19
CA GLY A 231 -13.61 -10.58 5.86
C GLY A 231 -12.59 -9.90 4.95
N GLY A 232 -11.73 -9.03 5.50
CA GLY A 232 -10.70 -8.34 4.74
C GLY A 232 -9.39 -9.12 4.63
N ARG A 233 -8.52 -8.70 3.71
CA ARG A 233 -7.15 -9.20 3.59
C ARG A 233 -6.16 -8.08 3.33
N ILE A 234 -4.95 -8.19 3.89
CA ILE A 234 -3.86 -7.24 3.62
C ILE A 234 -3.10 -7.70 2.37
N ARG A 235 -2.87 -6.78 1.42
CA ARG A 235 -2.01 -6.99 0.24
C ARG A 235 -1.08 -5.79 0.11
N GLY A 236 0.21 -6.01 0.34
CA GLY A 236 1.19 -4.92 0.41
C GLY A 236 0.85 -3.94 1.52
N GLU A 237 0.69 -2.67 1.16
CA GLU A 237 0.39 -1.56 2.07
C GLU A 237 -1.11 -1.19 2.09
N THR A 238 -2.00 -2.15 1.81
CA THR A 238 -3.45 -1.90 1.74
C THR A 238 -4.24 -3.06 2.33
N ALA A 239 -5.22 -2.78 3.18
CA ALA A 239 -6.27 -3.74 3.55
C ALA A 239 -7.44 -3.65 2.56
N HIS A 240 -7.90 -4.80 2.08
CA HIS A 240 -8.95 -4.92 1.07
C HIS A 240 -10.18 -5.60 1.67
N PHE A 241 -11.36 -5.02 1.46
CA PHE A 241 -12.65 -5.56 1.89
C PHE A 241 -13.63 -5.53 0.71
N GLU A 242 -14.53 -6.51 0.66
CA GLU A 242 -15.66 -6.54 -0.27
C GLU A 242 -16.95 -6.27 0.51
N VAL A 243 -17.49 -5.06 0.39
CA VAL A 243 -18.70 -4.67 1.12
C VAL A 243 -19.92 -4.91 0.25
N HIS A 244 -20.91 -5.61 0.78
CA HIS A 244 -22.13 -5.94 0.05
C HIS A 244 -23.19 -4.83 0.21
N ALA A 245 -23.87 -4.48 -0.87
CA ALA A 245 -25.12 -3.73 -0.84
C ALA A 245 -26.09 -4.25 -1.91
N GLY A 246 -27.13 -4.96 -1.48
CA GLY A 246 -28.00 -5.68 -2.40
C GLY A 246 -27.19 -6.63 -3.30
N ARG A 247 -27.25 -6.40 -4.62
CA ARG A 247 -26.67 -7.26 -5.68
C ARG A 247 -25.18 -7.06 -5.91
N THR A 248 -24.62 -5.92 -5.51
CA THR A 248 -23.27 -5.51 -5.90
C THR A 248 -22.29 -5.58 -4.73
N ARG A 249 -21.06 -5.94 -5.06
CA ARG A 249 -19.91 -5.85 -4.14
C ARG A 249 -19.19 -4.55 -4.44
N HIS A 250 -18.90 -3.80 -3.39
CA HIS A 250 -18.21 -2.52 -3.47
C HIS A 250 -16.87 -2.67 -2.77
N PRO A 251 -15.75 -2.57 -3.51
CA PRO A 251 -14.44 -2.78 -2.94
C PRO A 251 -14.05 -1.57 -2.09
N LEU A 252 -13.87 -1.81 -0.80
CA LEU A 252 -13.37 -0.87 0.18
C LEU A 252 -11.89 -1.16 0.43
N ARG A 253 -11.07 -0.12 0.47
CA ARG A 253 -9.65 -0.23 0.74
C ARG A 253 -9.24 0.74 1.84
N ILE A 254 -8.28 0.33 2.64
CA ILE A 254 -7.70 1.12 3.71
C ILE A 254 -6.19 1.16 3.50
N ASP A 255 -5.61 2.34 3.34
CA ASP A 255 -4.16 2.49 3.17
C ASP A 255 -3.45 2.27 4.50
N LEU A 256 -2.33 1.54 4.44
CA LEU A 256 -1.55 1.15 5.61
C LEU A 256 -0.07 1.53 5.44
N ARG A 257 0.66 1.65 6.53
CA ARG A 257 2.10 1.31 6.55
C ARG A 257 2.25 -0.01 7.29
N TRP A 258 2.51 -1.08 6.53
CA TRP A 258 2.56 -2.44 7.04
C TRP A 258 3.79 -3.16 6.49
N GLN A 259 4.61 -3.72 7.38
CA GLN A 259 5.84 -4.44 7.02
C GLN A 259 5.81 -5.91 7.43
N GLY A 260 4.67 -6.38 7.92
CA GLY A 260 4.45 -7.77 8.31
C GLY A 260 3.76 -7.93 9.65
N PRO A 261 3.45 -9.17 10.07
CA PRO A 261 2.76 -9.45 11.33
C PRO A 261 3.56 -9.06 12.58
N MET A 262 4.89 -8.92 12.45
CA MET A 262 5.81 -8.61 13.55
C MET A 262 6.15 -7.12 13.68
N SER A 263 5.70 -6.26 12.76
CA SER A 263 5.90 -4.80 12.82
C SER A 263 4.68 -4.11 13.42
N GLY A 264 4.83 -2.87 13.86
CA GLY A 264 3.68 -1.98 14.04
C GLY A 264 2.97 -1.71 12.70
N THR A 265 1.76 -1.19 12.76
CA THR A 265 0.94 -0.80 11.60
C THR A 265 0.43 0.62 11.79
N LEU A 266 0.44 1.42 10.74
CA LEU A 266 -0.28 2.70 10.68
C LEU A 266 -1.43 2.56 9.69
N MET A 267 -2.67 2.83 10.10
CA MET A 267 -3.86 2.92 9.24
C MET A 267 -4.10 4.38 8.86
N ASN A 268 -4.30 4.64 7.57
CA ASN A 268 -4.55 5.96 6.99
C ASN A 268 -5.90 5.97 6.25
N ASP A 269 -6.03 6.82 5.22
CA ASP A 269 -7.24 7.05 4.42
C ASP A 269 -7.99 5.76 3.99
N VAL A 270 -9.32 5.87 4.00
CA VAL A 270 -10.25 4.84 3.49
C VAL A 270 -10.80 5.25 2.14
N TYR A 271 -10.78 4.37 1.14
CA TYR A 271 -11.25 4.70 -0.22
C TYR A 271 -12.08 3.57 -0.84
N TRP A 272 -12.97 3.96 -1.74
CA TRP A 272 -13.86 3.08 -2.51
C TRP A 272 -13.35 3.00 -3.95
N GLY A 273 -13.00 1.80 -4.43
CA GLY A 273 -12.42 1.60 -5.78
C GLY A 273 -10.89 1.47 -5.80
N PRO A 274 -10.26 1.40 -7.01
CA PRO A 274 -8.82 1.23 -7.17
C PRO A 274 -8.01 2.35 -6.50
N ARG A 275 -6.78 2.02 -6.10
CA ARG A 275 -5.87 3.00 -5.50
C ARG A 275 -5.53 4.09 -6.53
N GLY A 276 -5.91 5.33 -6.25
CA GLY A 276 -5.57 6.50 -7.07
C GLY A 276 -6.74 7.19 -7.78
N GLU A 277 -7.95 6.63 -7.74
CA GLU A 277 -9.15 7.28 -8.27
C GLU A 277 -9.55 8.45 -7.34
N THR A 278 -9.75 9.65 -7.89
CA THR A 278 -9.97 10.88 -7.12
C THR A 278 -11.46 11.18 -7.06
N ARG A 279 -12.02 11.41 -5.86
CA ARG A 279 -13.43 11.75 -5.64
C ARG A 279 -13.53 13.17 -5.07
N GLU A 280 -14.08 14.10 -5.82
CA GLU A 280 -14.15 15.52 -5.45
C GLU A 280 -15.53 16.11 -5.76
N GLY A 281 -15.95 17.11 -4.97
CA GLY A 281 -17.17 17.88 -5.22
C GLY A 281 -18.47 17.23 -4.75
N ALA A 282 -19.59 17.82 -5.18
CA ALA A 282 -20.95 17.33 -4.89
C ALA A 282 -21.23 16.03 -5.67
N GLY A 283 -21.90 15.07 -5.02
CA GLY A 283 -22.22 13.76 -5.59
C GLY A 283 -21.04 12.80 -5.69
N ALA A 284 -19.88 13.15 -5.14
CA ALA A 284 -18.64 12.35 -5.20
C ALA A 284 -18.75 10.92 -4.64
N PHE A 285 -19.80 10.62 -3.88
CA PHE A 285 -20.05 9.30 -3.28
C PHE A 285 -21.38 8.67 -3.75
N ASP A 286 -22.07 9.27 -4.74
CA ASP A 286 -23.45 8.88 -5.07
C ASP A 286 -23.58 7.47 -5.67
N ASP A 287 -22.53 6.99 -6.32
CA ASP A 287 -22.37 5.65 -6.86
C ASP A 287 -22.15 4.56 -5.79
N ILE A 288 -21.91 4.94 -4.52
CA ILE A 288 -21.72 4.01 -3.40
C ILE A 288 -23.05 3.84 -2.65
N PRO A 289 -23.73 2.68 -2.68
CA PRO A 289 -25.02 2.49 -2.02
C PRO A 289 -24.98 2.75 -0.52
N LEU A 290 -26.09 3.23 0.06
CA LEU A 290 -26.19 3.60 1.48
C LEU A 290 -25.79 2.45 2.44
N ILE A 291 -26.20 1.22 2.13
CA ILE A 291 -25.83 0.03 2.92
C ILE A 291 -24.33 -0.20 2.87
N ALA A 292 -23.72 -0.18 1.66
CA ALA A 292 -22.29 -0.39 1.49
C ALA A 292 -21.51 0.69 2.24
N TRP A 293 -21.91 1.95 2.09
CA TRP A 293 -21.31 3.04 2.83
C TRP A 293 -21.36 2.81 4.34
N SER A 294 -22.55 2.54 4.88
CA SER A 294 -22.74 2.36 6.33
C SER A 294 -21.92 1.19 6.88
N GLU A 295 -21.93 0.03 6.22
CA GLU A 295 -21.19 -1.16 6.66
C GLU A 295 -19.67 -1.04 6.44
N GLY A 296 -19.25 -0.34 5.39
CA GLY A 296 -17.85 -0.06 5.12
C GLY A 296 -17.25 0.88 6.17
N MET A 297 -17.97 1.96 6.51
CA MET A 297 -17.55 2.88 7.57
C MET A 297 -17.60 2.20 8.95
N ARG A 298 -18.58 1.33 9.22
CA ARG A 298 -18.62 0.53 10.46
C ARG A 298 -17.38 -0.36 10.60
N THR A 299 -16.95 -0.99 9.50
CA THR A 299 -15.70 -1.78 9.47
C THR A 299 -14.49 -0.91 9.77
N ALA A 300 -14.34 0.23 9.09
CA ALA A 300 -13.21 1.14 9.28
C ALA A 300 -13.17 1.73 10.70
N ALA A 301 -14.32 2.15 11.23
CA ALA A 301 -14.46 2.68 12.58
C ALA A 301 -14.05 1.66 13.65
N HIS A 302 -14.48 0.39 13.50
CA HIS A 302 -14.09 -0.65 14.44
C HIS A 302 -12.58 -0.92 14.44
N LEU A 303 -11.94 -0.86 13.27
CA LEU A 303 -10.49 -0.97 13.18
C LEU A 303 -9.81 0.24 13.85
N TYR A 304 -10.28 1.45 13.54
CA TYR A 304 -9.77 2.70 14.11
C TYR A 304 -9.84 2.74 15.64
N ASP A 305 -10.95 2.29 16.24
CA ASP A 305 -11.12 2.24 17.70
C ASP A 305 -10.35 1.09 18.37
N ALA A 306 -9.85 0.12 17.60
CA ALA A 306 -9.02 -0.96 18.13
C ALA A 306 -7.53 -0.59 18.28
N ARG A 307 -7.14 0.65 17.98
CA ARG A 307 -5.77 1.18 18.05
C ARG A 307 -5.10 1.00 19.42
N ASP A 308 -3.78 0.86 19.43
CA ASP A 308 -2.97 0.77 20.66
C ASP A 308 -2.56 2.20 21.03
N GLY A 309 -3.06 2.74 22.15
CA GLY A 309 -2.97 4.15 22.59
C GLY A 309 -1.55 4.75 22.77
N GLY A 310 -0.69 4.71 21.74
CA GLY A 310 0.69 5.19 21.76
C GLY A 310 0.85 6.71 21.87
N TYR A 311 2.10 7.19 21.79
CA TYR A 311 2.60 8.53 22.16
C TYR A 311 1.88 9.76 21.53
N HIS A 312 0.92 9.58 20.61
CA HIS A 312 0.11 10.64 19.99
C HIS A 312 -1.41 10.33 19.94
N GLN A 313 -1.89 9.33 20.68
CA GLN A 313 -3.26 8.83 20.54
C GLN A 313 -4.26 9.32 21.60
N GLU A 314 -3.80 9.73 22.79
CA GLU A 314 -4.69 10.17 23.89
C GLU A 314 -5.52 11.42 23.53
N GLU A 315 -5.09 12.20 22.54
CA GLU A 315 -5.77 13.42 22.08
C GLU A 315 -6.71 13.18 20.87
N ARG A 316 -6.75 11.95 20.31
CA ARG A 316 -7.55 11.67 19.11
C ARG A 316 -8.99 11.27 19.48
N PRO A 317 -10.01 11.82 18.79
CA PRO A 317 -11.40 11.46 19.03
C PRO A 317 -11.66 9.96 18.77
N ASP A 318 -12.74 9.43 19.33
CA ASP A 318 -13.28 8.13 18.88
C ASP A 318 -13.75 8.21 17.42
N ALA A 319 -13.98 7.04 16.80
CA ALA A 319 -14.38 6.97 15.39
C ALA A 319 -15.64 7.79 15.08
N ALA A 320 -16.61 7.86 16.00
CA ALA A 320 -17.86 8.59 15.78
C ALA A 320 -17.62 10.10 15.74
N ALA A 321 -16.88 10.63 16.72
CA ALA A 321 -16.51 12.04 16.76
C ALA A 321 -15.61 12.44 15.58
N ALA A 322 -14.63 11.59 15.20
CA ALA A 322 -13.78 11.82 14.04
C ALA A 322 -14.60 11.91 12.74
N TYR A 323 -15.60 11.04 12.59
CA TYR A 323 -16.47 11.03 11.43
C TYR A 323 -17.47 12.19 11.41
N HIS A 324 -17.96 12.64 12.55
CA HIS A 324 -18.78 13.86 12.62
C HIS A 324 -18.00 15.10 12.13
N LEU A 325 -16.71 15.21 12.47
CA LEU A 325 -15.84 16.27 11.95
C LEU A 325 -15.67 16.17 10.43
N PHE A 326 -15.56 14.95 9.90
CA PHE A 326 -15.55 14.71 8.46
C PHE A 326 -16.87 15.13 7.79
N LEU A 327 -18.03 14.74 8.34
CA LEU A 327 -19.34 15.15 7.82
C LEU A 327 -19.52 16.68 7.83
N ALA A 328 -19.05 17.36 8.88
CA ALA A 328 -19.09 18.82 8.97
C ALA A 328 -18.27 19.49 7.85
N ARG A 329 -17.08 18.96 7.54
CA ARG A 329 -16.26 19.43 6.41
C ARG A 329 -16.95 19.19 5.06
N CYS A 330 -17.55 18.01 4.87
CA CYS A 330 -18.32 17.69 3.66
C CYS A 330 -19.52 18.64 3.45
N ALA A 331 -20.23 18.98 4.52
CA ALA A 331 -21.36 19.90 4.48
C ALA A 331 -20.95 21.32 4.04
N GLY A 332 -19.76 21.78 4.46
CA GLY A 332 -19.19 23.06 4.01
C GLY A 332 -18.98 23.12 2.49
N THR A 333 -18.48 22.04 1.88
CA THR A 333 -18.32 21.95 0.41
C THR A 333 -19.67 21.90 -0.31
N ALA A 334 -20.63 21.15 0.21
CA ALA A 334 -21.96 21.04 -0.38
C ALA A 334 -22.71 22.39 -0.39
N ALA A 335 -22.57 23.18 0.68
CA ALA A 335 -23.15 24.52 0.77
C ALA A 335 -22.53 25.51 -0.22
N ALA A 336 -21.25 25.34 -0.55
CA ALA A 336 -20.54 26.19 -1.51
C ALA A 336 -20.93 25.93 -2.99
N ALA A 337 -21.59 24.80 -3.30
CA ALA A 337 -21.93 24.39 -4.67
C ALA A 337 -23.25 24.99 -5.23
N GLY A 338 -24.01 25.74 -4.43
CA GLY A 338 -25.26 26.41 -4.85
C GLY A 338 -26.49 25.48 -5.01
N PRO A 339 -27.72 26.03 -4.95
CA PRO A 339 -28.95 25.23 -4.93
C PRO A 339 -29.31 24.53 -6.25
N GLU A 340 -28.83 25.02 -7.40
CA GLU A 340 -29.11 24.40 -8.72
C GLU A 340 -28.41 23.03 -8.90
N SER A 341 -27.28 22.80 -8.23
CA SER A 341 -26.57 21.51 -8.22
C SER A 341 -27.29 20.44 -7.37
N ALA A 342 -28.03 20.87 -6.32
CA ALA A 342 -28.67 19.97 -5.36
C ALA A 342 -29.93 19.29 -5.91
N ALA A 343 -30.68 19.96 -6.79
CA ALA A 343 -31.86 19.39 -7.45
C ALA A 343 -31.48 18.31 -8.48
N ASP A 344 -30.35 18.51 -9.15
CA ASP A 344 -29.80 17.60 -10.16
C ASP A 344 -29.12 16.36 -9.54
N ALA A 345 -28.57 16.49 -8.33
CA ALA A 345 -28.02 15.39 -7.54
C ALA A 345 -29.11 14.47 -6.94
N ALA A 346 -30.25 15.04 -6.51
CA ALA A 346 -31.39 14.26 -6.03
C ALA A 346 -32.05 13.41 -7.15
N GLY A 347 -31.93 13.83 -8.41
CA GLY A 347 -32.45 13.10 -9.58
C GLY A 347 -31.55 11.97 -10.08
N ARG A 348 -30.32 11.84 -9.58
CA ARG A 348 -29.34 10.81 -9.99
C ARG A 348 -29.23 9.62 -9.02
N THR A 349 -30.11 9.55 -8.02
CA THR A 349 -30.17 8.40 -7.10
C THR A 349 -30.69 7.17 -7.82
N GLY A 350 -29.77 6.30 -8.25
CA GLY A 350 -30.02 4.91 -8.59
C GLY A 350 -30.94 4.70 -9.78
N THR A 351 -30.38 4.25 -10.90
CA THR A 351 -31.17 3.56 -11.92
C THR A 351 -32.04 2.51 -11.22
N ALA A 352 -33.37 2.63 -11.33
CA ALA A 352 -34.30 1.61 -10.87
C ALA A 352 -33.96 0.32 -11.62
N ARG A 353 -33.25 -0.59 -10.96
CA ARG A 353 -32.86 -1.88 -11.52
C ARG A 353 -34.00 -2.85 -11.23
N GLY A 354 -34.39 -3.64 -12.25
CA GLY A 354 -35.52 -4.58 -12.17
C GLY A 354 -35.35 -5.69 -11.13
N ALA A 355 -36.24 -6.68 -11.11
CA ALA A 355 -36.25 -7.80 -10.14
C ALA A 355 -34.90 -8.55 -10.01
N TRP A 356 -34.67 -9.22 -8.87
CA TRP A 356 -33.46 -10.02 -8.64
C TRP A 356 -33.38 -11.17 -9.63
N GLY A 357 -32.25 -11.34 -10.32
CA GLY A 357 -31.95 -12.60 -10.97
C GLY A 357 -31.60 -13.67 -9.93
N ASP A 358 -32.05 -14.91 -10.14
CA ASP A 358 -31.79 -16.01 -9.19
C ASP A 358 -30.30 -16.18 -8.86
N ALA A 359 -29.44 -16.17 -9.89
CA ALA A 359 -27.99 -16.28 -9.70
C ALA A 359 -27.40 -15.16 -8.84
N GLU A 360 -27.85 -13.92 -9.03
CA GLU A 360 -27.39 -12.75 -8.26
C GLU A 360 -27.82 -12.85 -6.79
N LEU A 361 -29.05 -13.32 -6.54
CA LEU A 361 -29.57 -13.53 -5.19
C LEU A 361 -28.79 -14.62 -4.45
N LEU A 362 -28.49 -15.71 -5.16
CA LEU A 362 -27.70 -16.81 -4.64
C LEU A 362 -26.25 -16.37 -4.32
N ASP A 363 -25.62 -15.56 -5.18
CA ASP A 363 -24.28 -15.01 -4.94
C ASP A 363 -24.21 -13.99 -3.79
N ALA A 364 -25.33 -13.33 -3.51
CA ALA A 364 -25.50 -12.47 -2.34
C ALA A 364 -25.79 -13.26 -1.05
N GLY A 365 -25.87 -14.59 -1.12
CA GLY A 365 -26.15 -15.47 0.02
C GLY A 365 -27.63 -15.50 0.43
N GLY A 366 -28.53 -15.11 -0.47
CA GLY A 366 -29.98 -15.18 -0.30
C GLY A 366 -30.56 -16.54 -0.65
N VAL A 367 -31.88 -16.66 -0.52
CA VAL A 367 -32.64 -17.86 -0.86
C VAL A 367 -33.51 -17.54 -2.07
N ALA A 368 -33.23 -18.16 -3.21
CA ALA A 368 -34.03 -17.95 -4.42
C ALA A 368 -35.33 -18.77 -4.38
N PRO A 369 -36.47 -18.22 -4.84
CA PRO A 369 -37.76 -18.92 -4.79
C PRO A 369 -37.85 -20.08 -5.78
N GLY A 370 -38.50 -21.18 -5.37
CA GLY A 370 -38.78 -22.38 -6.18
C GLY A 370 -37.83 -23.56 -5.93
N THR A 371 -38.06 -24.69 -6.60
CA THR A 371 -37.29 -25.94 -6.44
C THR A 371 -36.33 -26.11 -7.62
N PRO A 372 -35.06 -26.50 -7.42
CA PRO A 372 -34.18 -26.74 -8.55
C PRO A 372 -34.70 -27.95 -9.36
N PRO A 373 -34.85 -27.85 -10.69
CA PRO A 373 -34.88 -29.04 -11.52
C PRO A 373 -33.51 -29.71 -11.37
N ASP A 374 -33.48 -31.02 -11.18
CA ASP A 374 -32.23 -31.78 -11.06
C ASP A 374 -31.18 -31.26 -12.07
N ALA A 375 -30.00 -30.83 -11.57
CA ALA A 375 -28.78 -30.48 -12.34
C ALA A 375 -28.40 -29.02 -12.68
N ALA A 376 -28.79 -27.98 -11.92
CA ALA A 376 -28.06 -26.70 -11.99
C ALA A 376 -26.70 -26.79 -11.26
N VAL A 377 -25.58 -26.72 -11.99
CA VAL A 377 -24.21 -26.82 -11.43
C VAL A 377 -23.96 -25.70 -10.42
N GLY A 378 -23.73 -26.06 -9.15
CA GLY A 378 -23.39 -25.10 -8.08
C GLY A 378 -24.56 -24.59 -7.23
N GLU A 379 -25.76 -25.13 -7.41
CA GLU A 379 -26.94 -24.84 -6.58
C GLU A 379 -27.42 -26.08 -5.81
N ASP A 380 -28.16 -25.88 -4.73
CA ASP A 380 -28.83 -26.93 -3.96
C ASP A 380 -30.22 -26.47 -3.50
N ALA A 381 -31.15 -27.42 -3.32
CA ALA A 381 -32.43 -27.11 -2.71
C ALA A 381 -32.23 -26.88 -1.21
N LEU A 382 -32.81 -25.80 -0.67
CA LEU A 382 -32.85 -25.55 0.76
C LEU A 382 -34.06 -26.28 1.34
N THR A 383 -33.79 -27.32 2.12
CA THR A 383 -34.82 -28.16 2.73
C THR A 383 -34.95 -27.82 4.21
N VAL A 384 -36.19 -27.86 4.69
CA VAL A 384 -36.51 -27.75 6.11
C VAL A 384 -36.46 -29.15 6.72
N CYS A 385 -35.65 -29.34 7.76
CA CYS A 385 -35.61 -30.55 8.56
C CYS A 385 -36.23 -30.28 9.93
N ARG A 386 -37.32 -31.00 10.24
CA ARG A 386 -38.11 -30.83 11.47
C ARG A 386 -37.86 -31.95 12.47
N TYR A 387 -37.66 -31.58 13.72
CA TYR A 387 -37.43 -32.53 14.81
C TYR A 387 -38.35 -32.27 15.99
N ASP A 388 -39.04 -33.32 16.43
CA ASP A 388 -39.83 -33.32 17.66
C ASP A 388 -38.90 -33.61 18.85
N TRP A 389 -39.14 -32.90 19.96
CA TRP A 389 -38.43 -33.08 21.21
C TRP A 389 -39.38 -32.89 22.41
N PRO A 390 -39.54 -33.88 23.30
CA PRO A 390 -40.52 -33.81 24.41
C PRO A 390 -40.30 -32.67 25.41
N ALA A 391 -39.16 -32.00 25.38
CA ALA A 391 -38.87 -30.88 26.28
C ALA A 391 -39.44 -29.53 25.80
N LEU A 392 -39.89 -29.43 24.55
CA LEU A 392 -40.50 -28.23 23.97
C LEU A 392 -41.98 -28.10 24.36
N GLU A 393 -42.51 -26.88 24.31
CA GLU A 393 -43.95 -26.60 24.47
C GLU A 393 -44.77 -27.23 23.34
N ASP A 394 -46.05 -27.51 23.60
CA ASP A 394 -46.95 -28.10 22.61
C ASP A 394 -47.02 -27.25 21.33
N GLY A 395 -46.70 -27.87 20.19
CA GLY A 395 -46.66 -27.21 18.88
C GLY A 395 -45.31 -26.62 18.46
N ALA A 396 -44.35 -26.50 19.38
CA ALA A 396 -42.98 -26.07 19.06
C ALA A 396 -42.13 -27.24 18.53
N ARG A 397 -41.22 -26.96 17.59
CA ARG A 397 -40.33 -27.95 16.97
C ARG A 397 -38.97 -27.36 16.68
N ILE A 398 -37.93 -28.18 16.62
CA ILE A 398 -36.64 -27.71 16.09
C ILE A 398 -36.68 -27.74 14.56
N VAL A 399 -36.30 -26.64 13.92
CA VAL A 399 -36.37 -26.43 12.48
C VAL A 399 -35.01 -26.02 11.92
N ARG A 400 -34.36 -26.95 11.23
CA ARG A 400 -33.05 -26.77 10.61
C ARG A 400 -33.20 -26.50 9.12
N LEU A 401 -32.55 -25.43 8.62
CA LEU A 401 -32.44 -25.15 7.19
C LEU A 401 -31.16 -25.83 6.66
N VAL A 402 -31.31 -26.85 5.82
CA VAL A 402 -30.20 -27.69 5.37
C VAL A 402 -30.24 -27.89 3.85
N PRO A 403 -29.11 -27.79 3.13
CA PRO A 403 -29.05 -28.20 1.73
C PRO A 403 -29.51 -29.65 1.57
N ARG A 404 -30.28 -29.97 0.52
CA ARG A 404 -30.91 -31.28 0.33
C ARG A 404 -29.90 -32.42 0.40
N ARG A 405 -28.69 -32.24 -0.14
CA ARG A 405 -27.63 -33.25 -0.09
C ARG A 405 -27.15 -33.62 1.32
N ALA A 406 -27.41 -32.77 2.31
CA ALA A 406 -27.02 -32.97 3.71
C ALA A 406 -28.18 -33.37 4.62
N ALA A 407 -29.42 -33.34 4.14
CA ALA A 407 -30.60 -33.66 4.95
C ALA A 407 -30.55 -35.06 5.60
N GLY A 408 -30.03 -36.07 4.89
CA GLY A 408 -29.85 -37.41 5.46
C GLY A 408 -28.77 -37.47 6.55
N ALA A 409 -27.70 -36.68 6.41
CA ALA A 409 -26.65 -36.59 7.42
C ALA A 409 -27.14 -35.82 8.66
N GLU A 410 -27.96 -34.78 8.48
CA GLU A 410 -28.60 -34.04 9.59
C GLU A 410 -29.49 -34.97 10.42
N ASP A 411 -30.31 -35.82 9.78
CA ASP A 411 -31.14 -36.79 10.49
C ASP A 411 -30.32 -37.80 11.30
N ALA A 412 -29.18 -38.25 10.78
CA ALA A 412 -28.28 -39.14 11.51
C ALA A 412 -27.71 -38.46 12.77
N VAL A 413 -27.37 -37.16 12.68
CA VAL A 413 -26.92 -36.36 13.81
C VAL A 413 -28.06 -36.15 14.82
N ALA A 414 -29.24 -35.75 14.36
CA ALA A 414 -30.40 -35.52 15.20
C ALA A 414 -30.79 -36.78 16.00
N ARG A 415 -30.83 -37.95 15.35
CA ARG A 415 -31.09 -39.24 16.01
C ARG A 415 -30.01 -39.57 17.05
N ALA A 416 -28.74 -39.31 16.76
CA ALA A 416 -27.65 -39.54 17.71
C ALA A 416 -27.69 -38.58 18.92
N LEU A 417 -28.37 -37.45 18.80
CA LEU A 417 -28.62 -36.50 19.89
C LEU A 417 -29.96 -36.72 20.63
N GLY A 418 -30.74 -37.74 20.25
CA GLY A 418 -32.02 -38.07 20.88
C GLY A 418 -33.23 -37.30 20.36
N LEU A 419 -33.10 -36.60 19.23
CA LEU A 419 -34.21 -35.93 18.56
C LEU A 419 -34.95 -36.89 17.60
N VAL A 420 -36.25 -36.68 17.40
CA VAL A 420 -37.07 -37.51 16.52
C VAL A 420 -37.38 -36.77 15.22
N PRO A 421 -36.85 -37.20 14.05
CA PRO A 421 -37.18 -36.59 12.77
C PRO A 421 -38.66 -36.78 12.42
N VAL A 422 -39.33 -35.70 12.03
CA VAL A 422 -40.72 -35.75 11.56
C VAL A 422 -40.78 -36.47 10.20
N PRO A 423 -41.65 -37.48 10.00
CA PRO A 423 -41.67 -38.26 8.77
C PRO A 423 -41.96 -37.45 7.50
N ASP A 424 -41.27 -37.80 6.42
CA ASP A 424 -41.30 -37.12 5.10
C ASP A 424 -42.72 -36.90 4.52
N GLY A 425 -43.68 -37.79 4.82
CA GLY A 425 -45.07 -37.70 4.34
C GLY A 425 -45.97 -36.68 5.06
N SER A 426 -45.47 -35.98 6.09
CA SER A 426 -46.25 -35.10 6.98
C SER A 426 -45.70 -33.68 7.10
N ALA A 427 -45.14 -33.14 6.01
CA ALA A 427 -44.41 -31.86 5.97
C ALA A 427 -43.03 -31.87 6.67
N GLY A 428 -42.39 -33.03 6.84
CA GLY A 428 -41.08 -33.16 7.49
C GLY A 428 -39.88 -32.67 6.66
N ARG A 429 -40.00 -32.61 5.32
CA ARG A 429 -38.95 -32.23 4.36
C ARG A 429 -39.48 -31.42 3.18
N GLU A 430 -39.94 -30.21 3.45
CA GLU A 430 -40.35 -29.28 2.38
C GLU A 430 -39.16 -28.46 1.88
N ALA A 431 -39.13 -28.18 0.57
CA ALA A 431 -38.17 -27.25 -0.03
C ALA A 431 -38.70 -25.82 0.12
N VAL A 432 -37.93 -24.94 0.74
CA VAL A 432 -38.29 -23.51 0.96
C VAL A 432 -37.56 -22.55 0.01
N GLY A 433 -36.71 -23.08 -0.87
CA GLY A 433 -36.06 -22.35 -1.94
C GLY A 433 -34.78 -23.02 -2.44
N ARG A 434 -33.94 -22.25 -3.14
CA ARG A 434 -32.60 -22.63 -3.61
C ARG A 434 -31.53 -21.83 -2.91
N VAL A 435 -30.37 -22.44 -2.70
CA VAL A 435 -29.16 -21.81 -2.14
C VAL A 435 -27.93 -22.18 -2.97
N ARG A 436 -26.86 -21.39 -2.87
CA ARG A 436 -25.55 -21.82 -3.40
C ARG A 436 -25.11 -23.09 -2.69
N SER A 437 -24.53 -23.99 -3.47
CA SER A 437 -23.83 -25.16 -2.96
C SER A 437 -22.69 -24.71 -2.03
N ALA A 438 -22.81 -25.00 -0.72
CA ALA A 438 -21.81 -24.65 0.29
C ALA A 438 -21.14 -25.89 0.90
N PRO A 439 -19.88 -25.78 1.36
CA PRO A 439 -19.20 -26.87 2.08
C PRO A 439 -20.06 -27.41 3.22
N LEU A 440 -20.21 -28.73 3.27
CA LEU A 440 -20.91 -29.37 4.39
C LEU A 440 -20.06 -29.21 5.65
N GLY A 441 -20.68 -28.97 6.82
CA GLY A 441 -19.96 -28.94 8.10
C GLY A 441 -19.41 -30.31 8.52
N PHE A 442 -18.53 -30.35 9.53
CA PHE A 442 -17.85 -31.58 9.98
C PHE A 442 -18.79 -32.78 10.20
N LEU A 443 -19.86 -32.61 10.98
CA LEU A 443 -20.80 -33.70 11.27
C LEU A 443 -21.52 -34.16 10.00
N ALA A 444 -21.94 -33.23 9.15
CA ALA A 444 -22.63 -33.54 7.90
C ALA A 444 -21.72 -34.31 6.93
N ARG A 445 -20.44 -33.92 6.80
CA ARG A 445 -19.46 -34.65 5.97
C ARG A 445 -19.22 -36.07 6.47
N VAL A 446 -18.98 -36.22 7.78
CA VAL A 446 -18.74 -37.53 8.39
C VAL A 446 -19.97 -38.43 8.27
N CYS A 447 -21.17 -37.92 8.60
CA CYS A 447 -22.39 -38.72 8.57
C CYS A 447 -22.91 -38.98 7.16
N ARG A 448 -22.57 -38.14 6.16
CA ARG A 448 -22.82 -38.42 4.73
C ARG A 448 -22.02 -39.64 4.27
N ALA A 449 -20.76 -39.74 4.69
CA ALA A 449 -19.89 -40.86 4.33
C ALA A 449 -20.16 -42.12 5.17
N GLU A 450 -20.39 -41.98 6.47
CA GLU A 450 -20.62 -43.08 7.41
C GLU A 450 -21.64 -42.67 8.49
N PRO A 451 -22.96 -42.85 8.27
CA PRO A 451 -24.00 -42.46 9.23
C PRO A 451 -23.82 -43.08 10.63
N ALA A 452 -23.27 -44.31 10.70
CA ALA A 452 -23.01 -45.02 11.95
C ALA A 452 -21.92 -44.35 12.82
N ALA A 453 -21.09 -43.46 12.24
CA ALA A 453 -20.05 -42.74 12.95
C ALA A 453 -20.57 -41.52 13.75
N ALA A 454 -21.86 -41.17 13.65
CA ALA A 454 -22.44 -39.96 14.25
C ALA A 454 -22.07 -39.76 15.73
N HIS A 455 -22.27 -40.77 16.58
CA HIS A 455 -21.93 -40.69 18.01
C HIS A 455 -20.43 -40.43 18.26
N ARG A 456 -19.54 -41.06 17.47
CA ARG A 456 -18.09 -40.84 17.59
C ARG A 456 -17.71 -39.43 17.12
N ALA A 457 -18.33 -38.94 16.05
CA ALA A 457 -18.09 -37.60 15.53
C ALA A 457 -18.56 -36.51 16.51
N ILE A 458 -19.75 -36.68 17.12
CA ILE A 458 -20.26 -35.79 18.17
C ILE A 458 -19.26 -35.71 19.34
N GLY A 459 -18.67 -36.84 19.72
CA GLY A 459 -17.63 -36.92 20.76
C GLY A 459 -16.36 -36.09 20.49
N LEU A 460 -16.12 -35.67 19.24
CA LEU A 460 -14.98 -34.83 18.84
C LEU A 460 -15.28 -33.33 18.84
N LEU A 461 -16.56 -32.93 18.94
CA LEU A 461 -16.95 -31.52 18.92
C LEU A 461 -16.30 -30.72 20.06
N LYS A 462 -16.14 -31.33 21.24
CA LYS A 462 -15.48 -30.68 22.38
C LYS A 462 -14.04 -30.29 22.03
N GLN A 463 -13.30 -31.15 21.36
CA GLN A 463 -11.90 -30.94 20.95
C GLN A 463 -11.84 -29.91 19.82
N LEU A 464 -12.75 -29.97 18.84
CA LEU A 464 -12.82 -28.98 17.76
C LEU A 464 -13.19 -27.58 18.27
N ARG A 465 -14.14 -27.46 19.20
CA ARG A 465 -14.49 -26.19 19.86
C ARG A 465 -13.33 -25.66 20.72
N ALA A 466 -12.64 -26.53 21.45
CA ALA A 466 -11.43 -26.15 22.19
C ALA A 466 -10.30 -25.69 21.25
N CYS A 467 -10.19 -26.33 20.08
CA CYS A 467 -9.29 -25.90 19.01
C CYS A 467 -9.67 -24.49 18.53
N ALA A 468 -10.93 -24.25 18.17
CA ALA A 468 -11.41 -22.94 17.73
C ALA A 468 -11.17 -21.83 18.76
N ALA A 469 -11.55 -22.07 20.03
CA ALA A 469 -11.34 -21.11 21.10
C ALA A 469 -9.85 -20.79 21.33
N THR A 470 -8.97 -21.80 21.23
CA THR A 470 -7.53 -21.60 21.40
C THR A 470 -6.89 -20.99 20.17
N ALA A 471 -7.42 -21.25 18.97
CA ALA A 471 -6.82 -20.86 17.70
C ALA A 471 -6.76 -19.34 17.52
N VAL A 472 -7.75 -18.61 18.05
CA VAL A 472 -7.81 -17.14 18.01
C VAL A 472 -6.57 -16.48 18.63
N ALA A 473 -6.04 -17.05 19.73
CA ALA A 473 -4.91 -16.48 20.46
C ALA A 473 -3.60 -17.26 20.25
N LYS A 474 -3.68 -18.59 20.11
CA LYS A 474 -2.53 -19.52 20.12
C LYS A 474 -2.73 -20.63 19.07
N PRO A 475 -2.76 -20.31 17.76
CA PRO A 475 -3.07 -21.24 16.68
C PRO A 475 -2.15 -22.47 16.66
N GLY A 476 -0.84 -22.29 16.86
CA GLY A 476 0.11 -23.41 16.91
C GLY A 476 -0.12 -24.37 18.11
N ARG A 477 -0.59 -23.86 19.25
CA ARG A 477 -0.95 -24.70 20.41
C ARG A 477 -2.26 -25.44 20.15
N ALA A 478 -3.24 -24.78 19.54
CA ALA A 478 -4.51 -25.37 19.16
C ALA A 478 -4.31 -26.55 18.20
N ALA A 479 -3.45 -26.37 17.18
CA ALA A 479 -3.12 -27.41 16.21
C ALA A 479 -2.53 -28.66 16.86
N LYS A 480 -1.48 -28.47 17.67
CA LYS A 480 -0.81 -29.57 18.39
C LYS A 480 -1.74 -30.30 19.36
N ALA A 481 -2.60 -29.55 20.06
CA ALA A 481 -3.54 -30.13 21.01
C ALA A 481 -4.61 -30.98 20.30
N LEU A 482 -5.14 -30.50 19.16
CA LEU A 482 -6.10 -31.25 18.38
C LEU A 482 -5.48 -32.54 17.81
N GLU A 483 -4.30 -32.45 17.19
CA GLU A 483 -3.59 -33.61 16.64
C GLU A 483 -3.33 -34.69 17.72
N ALA A 484 -2.87 -34.27 18.91
CA ALA A 484 -2.67 -35.17 20.03
C ALA A 484 -3.97 -35.83 20.50
N ALA A 485 -5.10 -35.10 20.47
CA ALA A 485 -6.39 -35.61 20.91
C ALA A 485 -6.99 -36.64 19.93
N VAL A 486 -6.75 -36.48 18.62
CA VAL A 486 -7.29 -37.40 17.60
C VAL A 486 -6.34 -38.57 17.26
N ARG A 487 -5.06 -38.50 17.64
CA ARG A 487 -4.06 -39.57 17.40
C ARG A 487 -4.53 -40.99 17.77
N PRO A 488 -5.26 -41.25 18.87
CA PRO A 488 -5.75 -42.61 19.18
C PRO A 488 -6.71 -43.20 18.13
N LEU A 489 -7.31 -42.36 17.27
CA LEU A 489 -8.20 -42.78 16.20
C LEU A 489 -7.45 -43.33 14.98
N GLU A 490 -6.14 -43.08 14.85
CA GLU A 490 -5.35 -43.43 13.67
C GLU A 490 -5.51 -44.91 13.26
N LYS A 491 -5.54 -45.82 14.23
CA LYS A 491 -5.72 -47.25 14.00
C LYS A 491 -7.18 -47.72 14.07
N ARG A 492 -8.07 -46.94 14.70
CA ARG A 492 -9.44 -47.36 15.05
C ARG A 492 -10.49 -46.84 14.07
N ALA A 493 -10.29 -45.62 13.57
CA ALA A 493 -11.19 -44.89 12.69
C ALA A 493 -10.39 -43.84 11.89
N PRO A 494 -9.50 -44.26 10.97
CA PRO A 494 -8.62 -43.35 10.23
C PRO A 494 -9.40 -42.28 9.42
N ARG A 495 -10.54 -42.62 8.81
CA ARG A 495 -11.42 -41.62 8.13
C ARG A 495 -11.87 -40.51 9.06
N LEU A 496 -12.27 -40.87 10.28
CA LEU A 496 -12.74 -39.90 11.28
C LEU A 496 -11.58 -39.00 11.76
N MET A 497 -10.38 -39.56 11.91
CA MET A 497 -9.18 -38.78 12.22
C MET A 497 -8.86 -37.78 11.10
N ALA A 498 -8.85 -38.23 9.84
CA ALA A 498 -8.59 -37.37 8.69
C ALA A 498 -9.61 -36.23 8.60
N ALA A 499 -10.91 -36.55 8.74
CA ALA A 499 -11.97 -35.55 8.75
C ALA A 499 -11.84 -34.53 9.90
N ALA A 500 -11.40 -34.97 11.09
CA ALA A 500 -11.20 -34.09 12.24
C ALA A 500 -9.97 -33.18 12.09
N LEU A 501 -8.87 -33.70 11.51
CA LEU A 501 -7.67 -32.91 11.22
C LEU A 501 -7.95 -31.87 10.13
N GLU A 502 -8.70 -32.24 9.10
CA GLU A 502 -9.14 -31.32 8.05
C GLU A 502 -10.05 -30.21 8.59
N GLU A 503 -11.00 -30.54 9.45
CA GLU A 503 -11.82 -29.53 10.13
C GLU A 503 -10.96 -28.62 11.03
N GLY A 504 -10.00 -29.20 11.76
CA GLY A 504 -9.01 -28.43 12.51
C GLY A 504 -8.21 -27.46 11.65
N ALA A 505 -7.80 -27.89 10.46
CA ALA A 505 -7.11 -27.04 9.49
C ALA A 505 -7.99 -25.85 9.06
N ARG A 506 -9.27 -26.08 8.75
CA ARG A 506 -10.23 -24.99 8.48
C ARG A 506 -10.37 -24.03 9.65
N ILE A 507 -10.62 -24.54 10.85
CA ILE A 507 -10.77 -23.73 12.06
C ILE A 507 -9.55 -22.82 12.29
N ILE A 508 -8.33 -23.36 12.14
CA ILE A 508 -7.10 -22.59 12.36
C ILE A 508 -6.84 -21.59 11.24
N ALA A 509 -7.21 -21.93 10.01
CA ALA A 509 -7.10 -21.04 8.87
C ALA A 509 -8.08 -19.86 8.99
N GLU A 510 -9.33 -20.13 9.37
CA GLU A 510 -10.37 -19.14 9.65
C GLU A 510 -10.02 -18.23 10.84
N ALA A 511 -9.28 -18.74 11.82
CA ALA A 511 -8.71 -17.93 12.90
C ALA A 511 -7.57 -16.98 12.45
N GLY A 512 -7.29 -16.90 11.14
CA GLY A 512 -6.29 -16.01 10.54
C GLY A 512 -4.87 -16.59 10.57
N SER A 513 -4.72 -17.91 10.58
CA SER A 513 -3.40 -18.57 10.65
C SER A 513 -3.23 -19.72 9.64
N PRO A 514 -3.32 -19.45 8.32
CA PRO A 514 -3.19 -20.48 7.29
C PRO A 514 -1.88 -21.27 7.37
N ALA A 515 -0.77 -20.62 7.76
CA ALA A 515 0.52 -21.29 7.93
C ALA A 515 0.49 -22.40 9.00
N MET A 516 -0.32 -22.25 10.06
CA MET A 516 -0.47 -23.26 11.11
C MET A 516 -1.54 -24.31 10.77
N ALA A 517 -2.42 -24.03 9.81
CA ALA A 517 -3.40 -24.99 9.29
C ALA A 517 -2.78 -25.99 8.31
N GLN A 518 -1.80 -25.56 7.51
CA GLN A 518 -1.14 -26.38 6.48
C GLN A 518 -0.60 -27.73 7.00
N PRO A 519 0.09 -27.81 8.16
CA PRO A 519 0.54 -29.09 8.70
C PRO A 519 -0.60 -30.05 9.07
N LEU A 520 -1.74 -29.55 9.57
CA LEU A 520 -2.88 -30.41 9.90
C LEU A 520 -3.53 -30.98 8.64
N PHE A 521 -3.69 -30.16 7.60
CA PHE A 521 -4.20 -30.64 6.31
C PHE A 521 -3.25 -31.69 5.70
N ALA A 522 -1.94 -31.44 5.72
CA ALA A 522 -0.95 -32.42 5.27
C ALA A 522 -1.03 -33.73 6.06
N ARG A 523 -1.21 -33.66 7.38
CA ARG A 523 -1.37 -34.83 8.24
C ARG A 523 -2.68 -35.58 7.95
N ALA A 524 -3.78 -34.90 7.67
CA ALA A 524 -5.04 -35.54 7.25
C ALA A 524 -4.83 -36.39 5.98
N ARG A 525 -4.16 -35.81 4.96
CA ARG A 525 -3.80 -36.51 3.72
C ARG A 525 -2.81 -37.64 3.93
N GLU A 526 -1.90 -37.53 4.90
CA GLU A 526 -1.02 -38.63 5.28
C GLU A 526 -1.78 -39.81 5.90
N VAL A 527 -2.72 -39.55 6.81
CA VAL A 527 -3.55 -40.59 7.44
C VAL A 527 -4.37 -41.35 6.39
N GLU A 528 -5.01 -40.64 5.46
CA GLU A 528 -5.76 -41.27 4.36
C GLU A 528 -4.89 -42.15 3.46
N ARG A 529 -3.69 -41.69 3.10
CA ARG A 529 -2.75 -42.47 2.28
C ARG A 529 -2.36 -43.80 2.92
N HIS A 530 -2.25 -43.84 4.25
CA HIS A 530 -1.81 -45.02 4.99
C HIS A 530 -2.96 -45.85 5.58
N SER A 531 -4.23 -45.42 5.46
CA SER A 531 -5.36 -46.15 6.03
C SER A 531 -5.67 -47.46 5.31
N GLY A 532 -5.26 -47.60 4.05
CA GLY A 532 -5.55 -48.76 3.19
C GLY A 532 -6.99 -48.78 2.67
N GLU A 533 -7.78 -47.75 2.94
CA GLU A 533 -9.16 -47.64 2.50
C GLU A 533 -9.27 -47.05 1.09
N THR A 534 -10.40 -47.29 0.42
CA THR A 534 -10.70 -46.62 -0.84
C THR A 534 -10.88 -45.13 -0.63
N ILE A 535 -10.13 -44.34 -1.41
CA ILE A 535 -10.21 -42.88 -1.44
C ILE A 535 -11.18 -42.48 -2.54
N ASP A 536 -12.16 -41.66 -2.19
CA ASP A 536 -13.05 -41.00 -3.12
C ASP A 536 -12.34 -39.73 -3.66
N GLU A 537 -11.92 -39.76 -4.92
CA GLU A 537 -11.16 -38.67 -5.53
C GLU A 537 -12.00 -37.40 -5.71
N ASP A 538 -13.32 -37.53 -5.94
CA ASP A 538 -14.19 -36.37 -6.12
C ASP A 538 -14.38 -35.64 -4.78
N ALA A 539 -14.62 -36.40 -3.70
CA ALA A 539 -14.66 -35.86 -2.35
C ALA A 539 -13.31 -35.25 -1.92
N LEU A 540 -12.19 -35.81 -2.41
CA LEU A 540 -10.86 -35.28 -2.13
C LEU A 540 -10.61 -33.96 -2.88
N ILE A 541 -11.05 -33.84 -4.15
CA ILE A 541 -11.01 -32.57 -4.90
C ILE A 541 -11.83 -31.49 -4.19
N GLU A 542 -13.06 -31.81 -3.74
CA GLU A 542 -13.89 -30.91 -2.93
C GLU A 542 -13.10 -30.42 -1.71
N SER A 543 -12.50 -31.34 -0.95
CA SER A 543 -11.69 -31.03 0.22
C SER A 543 -10.49 -30.12 -0.08
N PHE A 544 -9.75 -30.38 -1.16
CA PHE A 544 -8.63 -29.51 -1.56
C PHE A 544 -9.09 -28.10 -1.88
N VAL A 545 -10.17 -27.95 -2.65
CA VAL A 545 -10.71 -26.64 -3.02
C VAL A 545 -11.23 -25.88 -1.78
N GLU A 546 -11.95 -26.56 -0.89
CA GLU A 546 -12.47 -25.97 0.35
C GLU A 546 -11.35 -25.50 1.29
N CYS A 547 -10.35 -26.35 1.52
CA CYS A 547 -9.22 -25.99 2.37
C CYS A 547 -8.32 -24.93 1.70
N ALA A 548 -8.25 -24.91 0.37
CA ALA A 548 -7.54 -23.86 -0.36
C ALA A 548 -8.21 -22.50 -0.23
N ALA A 549 -9.55 -22.45 -0.25
CA ALA A 549 -10.30 -21.21 -0.01
C ALA A 549 -9.99 -20.58 1.36
N ALA A 550 -9.74 -21.42 2.36
CA ALA A 550 -9.29 -21.01 3.69
C ALA A 550 -7.78 -20.69 3.75
N GLY A 551 -6.98 -21.07 2.75
CA GLY A 551 -5.52 -20.91 2.72
C GLY A 551 -4.74 -22.05 3.40
N ALA A 552 -5.40 -23.15 3.75
CA ALA A 552 -4.82 -24.31 4.44
C ALA A 552 -4.05 -25.26 3.51
N VAL A 553 -4.08 -25.06 2.19
CA VAL A 553 -3.36 -25.90 1.21
C VAL A 553 -2.04 -25.25 0.81
N SER A 554 -0.93 -25.93 1.10
CA SER A 554 0.42 -25.49 0.73
C SER A 554 0.83 -25.98 -0.67
N LYS A 555 1.87 -25.36 -1.25
CA LYS A 555 2.53 -25.84 -2.47
C LYS A 555 3.00 -27.30 -2.33
N ARG A 556 3.52 -27.66 -1.15
CA ARG A 556 3.97 -29.03 -0.88
C ARG A 556 2.79 -30.03 -0.85
N ALA A 557 1.64 -29.65 -0.29
CA ALA A 557 0.46 -30.51 -0.27
C ALA A 557 -0.05 -30.84 -1.69
N LEU A 558 0.01 -29.89 -2.63
CA LEU A 558 -0.34 -30.12 -4.04
C LEU A 558 0.67 -31.06 -4.72
N ALA A 559 1.96 -30.89 -4.46
CA ALA A 559 3.00 -31.77 -4.97
C ALA A 559 2.86 -33.21 -4.40
N ASP A 560 2.63 -33.35 -3.10
CA ASP A 560 2.37 -34.63 -2.43
C ASP A 560 1.12 -35.31 -3.00
N HIS A 561 0.07 -34.55 -3.30
CA HIS A 561 -1.15 -35.08 -3.93
C HIS A 561 -0.89 -35.61 -5.34
N ARG A 562 -0.12 -34.87 -6.16
CA ARG A 562 0.32 -35.32 -7.48
C ARG A 562 1.10 -36.64 -7.40
N GLU A 563 2.07 -36.71 -6.50
CA GLU A 563 2.84 -37.93 -6.24
C GLU A 563 1.94 -39.09 -5.77
N ALA A 564 0.97 -38.82 -4.89
CA ALA A 564 0.03 -39.82 -4.39
C ALA A 564 -0.97 -40.31 -5.46
N LEU A 565 -1.37 -39.46 -6.41
CA LEU A 565 -2.16 -39.88 -7.56
C LEU A 565 -1.34 -40.82 -8.47
N ALA A 566 -0.10 -40.44 -8.79
CA ALA A 566 0.80 -41.24 -9.61
C ALA A 566 1.13 -42.60 -8.99
N ALA A 567 1.22 -42.68 -7.66
CA ALA A 567 1.47 -43.93 -6.94
C ALA A 567 0.27 -44.89 -6.90
N ARG A 568 -0.97 -44.38 -6.97
CA ARG A 568 -2.20 -45.17 -6.77
C ARG A 568 -2.96 -45.46 -8.07
N LEU A 569 -2.84 -44.60 -9.08
CA LEU A 569 -3.65 -44.65 -10.30
C LEU A 569 -2.76 -44.74 -11.55
N PRO A 570 -3.25 -45.36 -12.65
CA PRO A 570 -2.58 -45.29 -13.94
C PRO A 570 -2.40 -43.83 -14.42
N ALA A 571 -1.32 -43.54 -15.15
CA ALA A 571 -0.96 -42.18 -15.55
C ALA A 571 -2.10 -41.37 -16.21
N PRO A 572 -2.92 -41.91 -17.15
CA PRO A 572 -4.03 -41.16 -17.72
C PRO A 572 -5.10 -40.76 -16.69
N ARG A 573 -5.37 -41.63 -15.73
CA ARG A 573 -6.38 -41.39 -14.68
C ARG A 573 -5.84 -40.43 -13.62
N ALA A 574 -4.56 -40.54 -13.25
CA ALA A 574 -3.90 -39.60 -12.36
C ALA A 574 -3.90 -38.17 -12.95
N ALA A 575 -3.59 -38.04 -14.24
CA ALA A 575 -3.63 -36.77 -14.95
C ALA A 575 -5.06 -36.19 -15.00
N HIS A 576 -6.07 -37.02 -15.27
CA HIS A 576 -7.47 -36.60 -15.25
C HIS A 576 -7.90 -36.06 -13.87
N CYS A 577 -7.58 -36.76 -12.78
CA CYS A 577 -7.89 -36.27 -11.42
C CYS A 577 -7.21 -34.92 -11.12
N TYR A 578 -5.94 -34.75 -11.51
CA TYR A 578 -5.24 -33.49 -11.26
C TYR A 578 -5.80 -32.32 -12.10
N ARG A 579 -6.17 -32.56 -13.36
CA ARG A 579 -6.88 -31.56 -14.18
C ARG A 579 -8.24 -31.21 -13.59
N GLY A 580 -8.98 -32.21 -13.10
CA GLY A 580 -10.25 -32.03 -12.39
C GLY A 580 -10.10 -31.16 -11.12
N LEU A 581 -9.00 -31.32 -10.38
CA LEU A 581 -8.66 -30.45 -9.25
C LEU A 581 -8.48 -28.99 -9.70
N VAL A 582 -7.66 -28.74 -10.72
CA VAL A 582 -7.38 -27.37 -11.21
C VAL A 582 -8.66 -26.71 -11.75
N LEU A 583 -9.47 -27.42 -12.53
CA LEU A 583 -10.76 -26.92 -13.01
C LEU A 583 -11.72 -26.60 -11.87
N SER A 584 -11.77 -27.43 -10.83
CA SER A 584 -12.62 -27.19 -9.66
C SER A 584 -12.11 -26.01 -8.82
N TRP A 585 -10.78 -25.85 -8.75
CA TRP A 585 -10.12 -24.72 -8.11
C TRP A 585 -10.49 -23.40 -8.77
N HIS A 586 -10.38 -23.31 -10.10
CA HIS A 586 -10.76 -22.12 -10.86
C HIS A 586 -12.27 -21.86 -10.82
N ARG A 587 -13.11 -22.91 -10.94
CA ARG A 587 -14.58 -22.78 -10.80
C ARG A 587 -15.00 -22.24 -9.43
N ALA A 588 -14.24 -22.52 -8.38
CA ALA A 588 -14.45 -21.94 -7.06
C ALA A 588 -13.95 -20.48 -6.92
N GLY A 589 -13.46 -19.87 -8.00
CA GLY A 589 -12.97 -18.49 -8.02
C GLY A 589 -11.64 -18.30 -7.29
N LEU A 590 -10.91 -19.38 -7.01
CA LEU A 590 -9.65 -19.31 -6.28
C LEU A 590 -8.52 -18.79 -7.18
N PRO A 591 -7.60 -17.95 -6.64
CA PRO A 591 -6.39 -17.59 -7.36
C PRO A 591 -5.62 -18.83 -7.79
N SER A 592 -5.19 -18.86 -9.04
CA SER A 592 -4.39 -19.95 -9.57
C SER A 592 -3.03 -20.01 -8.87
N ARG A 593 -2.43 -21.20 -8.84
CA ARG A 593 -1.07 -21.38 -8.34
C ARG A 593 -0.05 -21.25 -9.47
N PRO A 594 1.13 -20.64 -9.24
CA PRO A 594 2.17 -20.52 -10.26
C PRO A 594 2.59 -21.87 -10.84
N GLU A 595 2.64 -22.92 -10.01
CA GLU A 595 3.02 -24.27 -10.43
C GLU A 595 2.00 -24.99 -11.32
N PHE A 596 0.76 -24.50 -11.45
CA PHE A 596 -0.28 -25.21 -12.22
C PHE A 596 0.02 -25.24 -13.72
N ALA A 597 0.47 -24.13 -14.31
CA ALA A 597 0.75 -24.08 -15.74
C ALA A 597 1.78 -25.13 -16.15
N ASP A 598 2.92 -25.17 -15.44
CA ASP A 598 4.01 -26.12 -15.69
C ASP A 598 3.59 -27.56 -15.37
N THR A 599 2.92 -27.79 -14.24
CA THR A 599 2.49 -29.14 -13.85
C THR A 599 1.50 -29.74 -14.85
N LEU A 600 0.61 -28.93 -15.42
CA LEU A 600 -0.33 -29.39 -16.45
C LEU A 600 0.40 -29.72 -17.75
N LEU A 601 1.42 -28.95 -18.13
CA LEU A 601 2.28 -29.27 -19.28
C LEU A 601 3.07 -30.55 -19.06
N ASP A 602 3.65 -30.75 -17.87
CA ASP A 602 4.34 -31.99 -17.50
C ASP A 602 3.43 -33.22 -17.68
N LEU A 603 2.17 -33.11 -17.25
CA LEU A 603 1.16 -34.18 -17.39
C LEU A 603 0.71 -34.40 -18.85
N ALA A 604 0.89 -33.40 -19.72
CA ALA A 604 0.59 -33.46 -21.14
C ALA A 604 1.82 -33.86 -22.01
N GLY A 605 3.01 -34.01 -21.42
CA GLY A 605 4.24 -34.32 -22.14
C GLY A 605 4.97 -33.09 -22.72
N GLY A 606 4.77 -31.91 -22.13
CA GLY A 606 5.47 -30.66 -22.45
C GLY A 606 4.72 -29.71 -23.40
N THR A 607 3.67 -30.17 -24.07
CA THR A 607 2.83 -29.32 -24.94
C THR A 607 1.36 -29.66 -24.70
N ALA A 608 0.53 -28.64 -24.47
CA ALA A 608 -0.88 -28.85 -24.19
C ALA A 608 -1.64 -29.30 -25.46
N PRO A 609 -2.42 -30.40 -25.41
CA PRO A 609 -3.25 -30.82 -26.53
C PRO A 609 -4.42 -29.86 -26.73
N VAL A 610 -4.89 -29.74 -27.97
CA VAL A 610 -5.94 -28.79 -28.36
C VAL A 610 -7.34 -29.44 -28.24
N ASP A 611 -7.77 -29.71 -27.02
CA ASP A 611 -9.11 -30.23 -26.69
C ASP A 611 -9.91 -29.24 -25.79
N GLU A 612 -11.19 -29.52 -25.50
CA GLU A 612 -12.03 -28.60 -24.71
C GLU A 612 -11.59 -28.53 -23.23
N GLU A 613 -11.01 -29.61 -22.70
CA GLU A 613 -10.52 -29.64 -21.31
C GLU A 613 -9.34 -28.67 -21.13
N HIS A 614 -8.37 -28.71 -22.04
CA HIS A 614 -7.20 -27.83 -22.01
C HIS A 614 -7.53 -26.38 -22.39
N ARG A 615 -8.53 -26.15 -23.24
CA ARG A 615 -9.12 -24.82 -23.45
C ARG A 615 -9.67 -24.24 -22.15
N ALA A 616 -10.48 -25.01 -21.42
CA ALA A 616 -11.03 -24.60 -20.14
C ALA A 616 -9.93 -24.34 -19.08
N LEU A 617 -8.90 -25.19 -19.05
CA LEU A 617 -7.74 -25.00 -18.17
C LEU A 617 -6.99 -23.70 -18.47
N LEU A 618 -6.67 -23.41 -19.75
CA LEU A 618 -5.96 -22.19 -20.10
C LEU A 618 -6.81 -20.94 -19.83
N CYS A 619 -8.11 -20.96 -20.13
CA CYS A 619 -9.02 -19.88 -19.74
C CYS A 619 -9.00 -19.65 -18.22
N GLY A 620 -9.02 -20.71 -17.41
CA GLY A 620 -8.92 -20.62 -15.95
C GLY A 620 -7.56 -20.08 -15.48
N LEU A 621 -6.46 -20.53 -16.09
CA LEU A 621 -5.11 -20.02 -15.80
C LEU A 621 -5.00 -18.54 -16.12
N LEU A 622 -5.55 -18.06 -17.25
CA LEU A 622 -5.53 -16.65 -17.60
C LEU A 622 -6.42 -15.81 -16.66
N ALA A 623 -7.66 -16.24 -16.42
CA ALA A 623 -8.62 -15.49 -15.61
C ALA A 623 -8.25 -15.40 -14.12
N HIS A 624 -7.53 -16.40 -13.61
CA HIS A 624 -7.17 -16.50 -12.19
C HIS A 624 -5.67 -16.28 -11.91
N GLY A 625 -4.91 -15.70 -12.85
CA GLY A 625 -3.51 -15.29 -12.64
C GLY A 625 -2.48 -16.43 -12.63
N GLY A 626 -2.82 -17.60 -13.17
CA GLY A 626 -1.92 -18.75 -13.30
C GLY A 626 -0.81 -18.55 -14.32
N MET A 627 -0.99 -17.61 -15.25
CA MET A 627 0.00 -17.25 -16.26
C MET A 627 0.84 -16.01 -15.90
N ASP A 628 0.57 -15.34 -14.77
CA ASP A 628 1.21 -14.08 -14.39
C ASP A 628 2.73 -14.22 -14.15
N ASP A 629 3.16 -15.38 -13.68
CA ASP A 629 4.56 -15.72 -13.42
C ASP A 629 5.05 -16.90 -14.27
N ALA A 630 4.33 -17.23 -15.35
CA ALA A 630 4.73 -18.26 -16.30
C ALA A 630 5.96 -17.83 -17.10
N THR A 631 6.94 -18.72 -17.22
CA THR A 631 8.13 -18.52 -18.07
C THR A 631 7.78 -18.68 -19.54
N MET A 632 8.69 -18.27 -20.43
CA MET A 632 8.49 -18.46 -21.86
C MET A 632 8.33 -19.94 -22.26
N ASP A 633 8.98 -20.87 -21.56
CA ASP A 633 8.82 -22.31 -21.82
C ASP A 633 7.37 -22.77 -21.58
N ALA A 634 6.74 -22.26 -20.52
CA ALA A 634 5.34 -22.54 -20.23
C ALA A 634 4.41 -21.90 -21.28
N TRP A 635 4.68 -20.65 -21.67
CA TRP A 635 3.94 -19.97 -22.73
C TRP A 635 4.03 -20.72 -24.07
N ASP A 636 5.22 -21.20 -24.44
CA ASP A 636 5.43 -21.99 -25.66
C ASP A 636 4.69 -23.33 -25.58
N GLY A 637 4.68 -23.99 -24.42
CA GLY A 637 3.90 -25.22 -24.20
C GLY A 637 2.37 -25.04 -24.33
N TRP A 638 1.84 -23.86 -23.98
CA TRP A 638 0.43 -23.51 -24.09
C TRP A 638 0.05 -22.83 -25.43
N ALA A 639 1.03 -22.43 -26.25
CA ALA A 639 0.82 -21.67 -27.48
C ALA A 639 -0.19 -22.29 -28.48
N PRO A 640 -0.25 -23.64 -28.67
CA PRO A 640 -1.25 -24.25 -29.55
C PRO A 640 -2.69 -24.02 -29.07
N VAL A 641 -2.94 -24.15 -27.76
CA VAL A 641 -4.28 -23.93 -27.17
C VAL A 641 -4.62 -22.44 -27.17
N LEU A 642 -3.66 -21.56 -26.87
CA LEU A 642 -3.85 -20.11 -26.95
C LEU A 642 -4.26 -19.68 -28.37
N SER A 643 -3.59 -20.22 -29.39
CA SER A 643 -3.90 -19.92 -30.79
C SER A 643 -5.31 -20.37 -31.18
N ALA A 644 -5.75 -21.54 -30.69
CA ALA A 644 -7.12 -22.01 -30.89
C ALA A 644 -8.14 -21.09 -30.22
N LEU A 645 -7.92 -20.69 -28.95
CA LEU A 645 -8.80 -19.79 -28.21
C LEU A 645 -8.92 -18.41 -28.87
N LEU A 646 -7.81 -17.87 -29.39
CA LEU A 646 -7.80 -16.61 -30.14
C LEU A 646 -8.61 -16.72 -31.44
N SER A 647 -8.43 -17.82 -32.18
CA SER A 647 -9.15 -18.07 -33.44
C SER A 647 -10.66 -18.26 -33.21
N GLU A 648 -11.04 -18.83 -32.07
CA GLU A 648 -12.42 -19.03 -31.62
C GLU A 648 -13.05 -17.76 -31.00
N GLY A 649 -12.26 -16.71 -30.75
CA GLY A 649 -12.71 -15.48 -30.07
C GLY A 649 -13.04 -15.65 -28.59
N ARG A 650 -12.58 -16.74 -27.95
CA ARG A 650 -12.75 -17.01 -26.51
C ARG A 650 -11.73 -16.27 -25.64
N VAL A 651 -10.60 -15.89 -26.23
CA VAL A 651 -9.60 -14.99 -25.66
C VAL A 651 -9.34 -13.92 -26.70
N ALA A 652 -9.33 -12.66 -26.31
CA ALA A 652 -9.01 -11.57 -27.22
C ALA A 652 -7.53 -11.15 -27.12
N PRO A 653 -6.88 -10.71 -28.22
CA PRO A 653 -5.48 -10.31 -28.18
C PRO A 653 -5.16 -9.19 -27.17
N HIS A 654 -6.14 -8.34 -26.83
CA HIS A 654 -5.95 -7.27 -25.85
C HIS A 654 -5.77 -7.80 -24.41
N GLU A 655 -6.30 -8.99 -24.09
CA GLU A 655 -6.13 -9.61 -22.76
C GLU A 655 -4.66 -9.93 -22.50
N LEU A 656 -3.92 -10.35 -23.52
CA LEU A 656 -2.48 -10.62 -23.44
C LEU A 656 -1.68 -9.37 -23.08
N LEU A 657 -2.16 -8.18 -23.43
CA LEU A 657 -1.47 -6.94 -23.09
C LEU A 657 -1.47 -6.68 -21.57
N THR A 658 -2.34 -7.33 -20.80
CA THR A 658 -2.36 -7.21 -19.33
C THR A 658 -1.27 -8.04 -18.64
N LEU A 659 -0.59 -8.93 -19.39
CA LEU A 659 0.38 -9.90 -18.88
C LEU A 659 1.81 -9.62 -19.36
N THR A 660 2.77 -10.29 -18.73
CA THR A 660 4.19 -10.33 -19.13
C THR A 660 4.78 -11.67 -18.72
N ALA A 661 5.54 -12.34 -19.60
CA ALA A 661 6.24 -13.57 -19.23
C ALA A 661 7.32 -13.33 -18.15
N ALA A 662 7.40 -14.23 -17.18
CA ALA A 662 8.45 -14.19 -16.17
C ALA A 662 9.81 -14.63 -16.75
N PRO A 663 10.92 -14.02 -16.32
CA PRO A 663 12.25 -14.50 -16.69
C PRO A 663 12.59 -15.77 -15.92
N ALA A 664 13.30 -16.70 -16.58
CA ALA A 664 13.78 -17.94 -15.95
C ALA A 664 14.87 -17.70 -14.86
N GLY A 665 15.35 -16.47 -14.71
CA GLY A 665 16.31 -16.07 -13.67
C GLY A 665 16.42 -14.55 -13.52
N GLY A 666 17.11 -14.07 -12.48
CA GLY A 666 17.22 -12.65 -12.16
C GLY A 666 18.34 -11.88 -12.89
N GLY A 667 19.07 -12.53 -13.79
CA GLY A 667 20.18 -11.92 -14.52
C GLY A 667 19.72 -11.08 -15.73
N ARG A 668 20.54 -10.10 -16.15
CA ARG A 668 20.24 -9.24 -17.32
C ARG A 668 19.93 -10.04 -18.60
N VAL A 669 20.60 -11.18 -18.80
CA VAL A 669 20.41 -12.07 -19.96
C VAL A 669 19.02 -12.71 -19.93
N ALA A 670 18.63 -13.29 -18.80
CA ALA A 670 17.31 -13.91 -18.65
C ALA A 670 16.16 -12.90 -18.82
N LEU A 671 16.35 -11.66 -18.36
CA LEU A 671 15.40 -10.57 -18.61
C LEU A 671 15.28 -10.25 -20.10
N THR A 672 16.42 -10.16 -20.82
CA THR A 672 16.44 -9.89 -22.26
C THR A 672 15.77 -11.02 -23.06
N GLU A 673 16.07 -12.29 -22.74
CA GLU A 673 15.48 -13.46 -23.42
C GLU A 673 13.97 -13.55 -23.20
N ALA A 674 13.50 -13.36 -21.97
CA ALA A 674 12.08 -13.35 -21.66
C ALA A 674 11.33 -12.20 -22.33
N ALA A 675 11.92 -11.00 -22.34
CA ALA A 675 11.35 -9.85 -23.06
C ALA A 675 11.25 -10.12 -24.57
N ALA A 676 12.31 -10.67 -25.19
CA ALA A 676 12.30 -11.01 -26.62
C ALA A 676 11.24 -12.07 -26.96
N GLY A 677 11.17 -13.14 -26.15
CA GLY A 677 10.15 -14.19 -26.30
C GLY A 677 8.73 -13.65 -26.16
N TRP A 678 8.48 -12.80 -25.17
CA TRP A 678 7.17 -12.19 -24.96
C TRP A 678 6.76 -11.29 -26.14
N LEU A 679 7.68 -10.46 -26.64
CA LEU A 679 7.44 -9.60 -27.79
C LEU A 679 7.25 -10.40 -29.09
N ARG A 680 7.83 -11.61 -29.21
CA ARG A 680 7.54 -12.55 -30.29
C ARG A 680 6.09 -13.06 -30.19
N LEU A 681 5.67 -13.54 -29.02
CA LEU A 681 4.31 -14.04 -28.79
C LEU A 681 3.24 -12.97 -29.06
N LEU A 682 3.44 -11.74 -28.56
CA LEU A 682 2.49 -10.62 -28.81
C LEU A 682 2.39 -10.27 -30.30
N ARG A 683 3.43 -10.53 -31.08
CA ARG A 683 3.43 -10.30 -32.54
C ARG A 683 2.69 -11.40 -33.27
N GLU A 684 2.97 -12.66 -32.93
CA GLU A 684 2.31 -13.84 -33.51
C GLU A 684 0.80 -13.87 -33.21
N THR A 685 0.38 -13.32 -32.07
CA THR A 685 -1.04 -13.22 -31.65
C THR A 685 -1.74 -11.95 -32.13
N GLY A 686 -1.04 -11.05 -32.84
CA GLY A 686 -1.59 -9.79 -33.32
C GLY A 686 -1.76 -8.68 -32.26
N ALA A 687 -1.46 -8.96 -30.99
CA ALA A 687 -1.58 -8.00 -29.90
C ALA A 687 -0.70 -6.74 -30.08
N VAL A 688 0.44 -6.86 -30.77
CA VAL A 688 1.31 -5.72 -31.14
C VAL A 688 0.56 -4.65 -31.96
N ALA A 689 -0.34 -5.06 -32.86
CA ALA A 689 -1.08 -4.13 -33.71
C ALA A 689 -2.03 -3.23 -32.90
N LEU A 690 -2.53 -3.73 -31.76
CA LEU A 690 -3.38 -2.99 -30.84
C LEU A 690 -2.63 -1.87 -30.12
N LEU A 691 -1.33 -2.06 -29.86
CA LEU A 691 -0.47 -1.06 -29.22
C LEU A 691 -0.08 0.06 -30.19
N THR A 692 0.26 -0.29 -31.43
CA THR A 692 0.76 0.67 -32.44
C THR A 692 -0.33 1.33 -33.26
N GLY A 693 -1.57 0.82 -33.24
CA GLY A 693 -2.67 1.33 -34.07
C GLY A 693 -2.60 0.90 -35.54
N ALA A 694 -1.69 -0.02 -35.90
CA ALA A 694 -1.51 -0.49 -37.27
C ALA A 694 -2.65 -1.37 -37.81
N ALA A 695 -3.67 -1.68 -37.00
CA ALA A 695 -4.84 -2.48 -37.39
C ALA A 695 -5.92 -1.69 -38.17
N GLY A 696 -5.69 -0.43 -38.52
CA GLY A 696 -6.70 0.46 -39.09
C GLY A 696 -6.45 0.88 -40.55
N ALA A 697 -6.47 -0.06 -41.50
CA ALA A 697 -6.81 0.24 -42.89
C ALA A 697 -8.05 -0.60 -43.26
N PRO A 698 -9.19 0.01 -43.64
CA PRO A 698 -10.39 -0.73 -43.97
C PRO A 698 -10.25 -1.34 -45.37
N GLY A 699 -9.86 -2.60 -45.41
CA GLY A 699 -9.76 -3.37 -46.65
C GLY A 699 -8.61 -4.35 -46.59
N ASP A 700 -8.81 -5.47 -45.89
CA ASP A 700 -8.47 -6.82 -46.36
C ASP A 700 -8.91 -7.82 -45.29
N GLY A 701 -9.80 -8.74 -45.68
CA GLY A 701 -10.46 -9.66 -44.77
C GLY A 701 -9.51 -10.71 -44.20
N GLY A 702 -9.39 -10.74 -42.87
CA GLY A 702 -8.72 -11.80 -42.12
C GLY A 702 -8.75 -11.56 -40.61
N GLY A 703 -9.86 -11.95 -39.95
CA GLY A 703 -9.95 -12.32 -38.53
C GLY A 703 -9.37 -11.39 -37.44
N GLY A 704 -10.24 -10.66 -36.73
CA GLY A 704 -10.26 -10.72 -35.26
C GLY A 704 -9.36 -9.80 -34.41
N ALA A 705 -8.61 -8.85 -34.98
CA ALA A 705 -7.97 -7.82 -34.14
C ALA A 705 -9.04 -6.80 -33.71
N GLY A 706 -9.44 -6.82 -32.43
CA GLY A 706 -10.35 -5.82 -31.84
C GLY A 706 -9.84 -4.38 -32.01
N PRO A 707 -10.61 -3.37 -31.56
CA PRO A 707 -10.18 -1.97 -31.65
C PRO A 707 -8.84 -1.77 -30.92
N ALA A 708 -7.99 -0.89 -31.45
CA ALA A 708 -6.74 -0.53 -30.79
C ALA A 708 -7.02 -0.07 -29.35
N VAL A 709 -6.17 -0.46 -28.40
CA VAL A 709 -6.28 0.00 -27.00
C VAL A 709 -6.04 1.50 -26.95
N ASP A 710 -6.70 2.25 -26.08
CA ASP A 710 -6.49 3.69 -25.97
C ASP A 710 -5.08 4.07 -25.45
N ALA A 711 -4.78 5.38 -25.42
CA ALA A 711 -3.49 5.88 -24.92
C ALA A 711 -3.18 5.42 -23.49
N GLU A 712 -4.19 5.27 -22.64
CA GLU A 712 -4.02 4.81 -21.26
C GLU A 712 -3.64 3.33 -21.22
N GLY A 713 -4.26 2.48 -22.04
CA GLY A 713 -3.88 1.09 -22.21
C GLY A 713 -2.44 0.94 -22.70
N VAL A 714 -2.00 1.77 -23.65
CA VAL A 714 -0.59 1.80 -24.11
C VAL A 714 0.36 2.19 -22.98
N ARG A 715 0.05 3.25 -22.22
CA ARG A 715 0.85 3.67 -21.05
C ARG A 715 0.92 2.57 -19.97
N ALA A 716 -0.20 1.92 -19.69
CA ALA A 716 -0.28 0.84 -18.71
C ALA A 716 0.57 -0.36 -19.14
N TRP A 717 0.58 -0.71 -20.43
CA TRP A 717 1.45 -1.74 -20.97
C TRP A 717 2.93 -1.37 -20.86
N LEU A 718 3.32 -0.15 -21.26
CA LEU A 718 4.71 0.34 -21.13
C LEU A 718 5.20 0.26 -19.68
N ASN A 719 4.36 0.66 -18.72
CA ASN A 719 4.68 0.60 -17.29
C ASN A 719 4.88 -0.85 -16.81
N ARG A 720 3.99 -1.78 -17.17
CA ARG A 720 4.14 -3.20 -16.81
C ARG A 720 5.39 -3.81 -17.41
N PHE A 721 5.64 -3.56 -18.70
CA PHE A 721 6.83 -4.03 -19.40
C PHE A 721 8.10 -3.53 -18.71
N ALA A 722 8.17 -2.22 -18.41
CA ALA A 722 9.28 -1.61 -17.70
C ALA A 722 9.48 -2.22 -16.30
N GLN A 723 8.41 -2.38 -15.52
CA GLN A 723 8.49 -2.94 -14.16
C GLN A 723 9.00 -4.39 -14.14
N ARG A 724 8.58 -5.19 -15.13
CA ARG A 724 9.02 -6.60 -15.26
C ARG A 724 10.46 -6.71 -15.76
N TYR A 725 10.84 -5.93 -16.77
CA TYR A 725 12.10 -6.12 -17.48
C TYR A 725 13.17 -5.04 -17.25
N ARG A 726 12.98 -4.14 -16.29
CA ARG A 726 14.02 -3.18 -15.85
C ARG A 726 15.33 -3.90 -15.49
N GLY A 727 16.44 -3.37 -16.00
CA GLY A 727 17.78 -3.95 -15.90
C GLY A 727 18.16 -4.88 -17.05
N LEU A 728 17.27 -5.09 -18.04
CA LEU A 728 17.60 -5.86 -19.24
C LEU A 728 18.82 -5.28 -19.99
N ARG A 729 19.38 -6.07 -20.89
CA ARG A 729 20.48 -5.63 -21.76
C ARG A 729 20.00 -5.49 -23.20
N PRO A 730 20.02 -4.27 -23.78
CA PRO A 730 19.78 -4.06 -25.21
C PRO A 730 20.92 -4.65 -26.07
N PRO A 731 20.65 -5.05 -27.33
CA PRO A 731 19.35 -4.96 -28.02
C PRO A 731 18.39 -6.08 -27.59
N VAL A 732 17.09 -5.76 -27.57
CA VAL A 732 15.99 -6.73 -27.43
C VAL A 732 15.29 -6.84 -28.77
N GLU A 733 15.19 -8.06 -29.32
CA GLU A 733 14.57 -8.27 -30.62
C GLU A 733 13.11 -7.77 -30.65
N GLY A 734 12.76 -6.99 -31.67
CA GLY A 734 11.41 -6.45 -31.86
C GLY A 734 11.04 -5.25 -30.98
N LEU A 735 11.79 -4.95 -29.91
CA LEU A 735 11.48 -3.85 -28.98
C LEU A 735 11.57 -2.48 -29.66
N ALA A 736 12.64 -2.21 -30.42
CA ALA A 736 12.84 -0.91 -31.08
C ALA A 736 11.67 -0.57 -32.02
N ARG A 737 11.30 -1.49 -32.92
CA ARG A 737 10.19 -1.32 -33.86
C ARG A 737 8.83 -1.14 -33.17
N LEU A 738 8.60 -1.86 -32.07
CA LEU A 738 7.38 -1.69 -31.28
C LEU A 738 7.31 -0.30 -30.64
N LEU A 739 8.40 0.12 -29.99
CA LEU A 739 8.47 1.44 -29.36
C LEU A 739 8.35 2.57 -30.39
N GLU A 740 8.93 2.44 -31.59
CA GLU A 740 8.78 3.41 -32.69
C GLU A 740 7.31 3.58 -33.09
N GLY A 741 6.58 2.47 -33.24
CA GLY A 741 5.15 2.49 -33.54
C GLY A 741 4.32 3.12 -32.41
N ILE A 742 4.60 2.75 -31.15
CA ILE A 742 3.98 3.37 -29.97
C ILE A 742 4.28 4.87 -29.89
N GLY A 743 5.53 5.27 -30.15
CA GLY A 743 5.96 6.66 -30.13
C GLY A 743 5.26 7.48 -31.21
N ALA A 744 5.19 6.96 -32.45
CA ALA A 744 4.45 7.61 -33.54
C ALA A 744 2.98 7.83 -33.18
N ARG A 745 2.36 6.81 -32.59
CA ARG A 745 0.97 6.87 -32.15
C ARG A 745 0.73 7.89 -31.04
N LEU A 746 1.49 7.83 -29.94
CA LEU A 746 1.31 8.75 -28.81
C LEU A 746 1.52 10.21 -29.23
N ARG A 747 2.46 10.48 -30.15
CA ARG A 747 2.65 11.81 -30.74
C ARG A 747 1.44 12.26 -31.56
N ALA A 748 0.87 11.38 -32.39
CA ALA A 748 -0.32 11.67 -33.19
C ALA A 748 -1.55 11.95 -32.30
N GLU A 749 -1.67 11.26 -31.16
CA GLU A 749 -2.74 11.44 -30.17
C GLU A 749 -2.48 12.59 -29.19
N GLY A 750 -1.32 13.26 -29.23
CA GLY A 750 -0.95 14.32 -28.29
C GLY A 750 -0.79 13.84 -26.84
N ALA A 751 -0.59 12.53 -26.63
CA ALA A 751 -0.50 11.90 -25.33
C ALA A 751 0.95 11.78 -24.86
N ASP A 752 1.25 12.15 -23.62
CA ASP A 752 2.55 11.95 -23.00
C ASP A 752 2.63 10.62 -22.20
N HIS A 753 3.83 10.22 -21.78
CA HIS A 753 4.08 9.04 -20.96
C HIS A 753 4.94 9.35 -19.73
N ARG A 754 4.39 9.16 -18.53
CA ARG A 754 5.11 9.33 -17.25
C ARG A 754 5.96 8.09 -16.92
N ALA A 755 7.09 7.93 -17.61
CA ALA A 755 7.91 6.71 -17.55
C ALA A 755 8.73 6.52 -16.25
N LEU A 756 9.22 7.63 -15.65
CA LEU A 756 10.23 7.57 -14.59
C LEU A 756 9.85 6.70 -13.38
N PRO A 757 8.60 6.73 -12.85
CA PRO A 757 8.22 5.89 -11.72
C PRO A 757 8.31 4.38 -12.03
N ALA A 758 7.93 3.95 -13.24
CA ALA A 758 7.97 2.54 -13.62
C ALA A 758 9.38 2.05 -13.93
N LEU A 759 10.26 2.94 -14.39
CA LEU A 759 11.66 2.65 -14.69
C LEU A 759 12.58 2.65 -13.45
N ARG A 760 12.10 3.11 -12.30
CA ARG A 760 12.90 3.12 -11.07
C ARG A 760 13.13 1.69 -10.57
N MET A 761 14.37 1.37 -10.21
CA MET A 761 14.73 0.07 -9.64
C MET A 761 14.10 -0.10 -8.24
N PRO A 762 13.66 -1.33 -7.85
CA PRO A 762 12.96 -1.55 -6.59
C PRO A 762 13.91 -1.44 -5.39
N ASP A 763 13.39 -0.93 -4.27
CA ASP A 763 14.14 -0.63 -3.04
C ASP A 763 14.57 -1.86 -2.22
N THR A 764 14.29 -3.08 -2.68
CA THR A 764 14.46 -4.30 -1.89
C THR A 764 15.94 -4.59 -1.61
N GLN A 765 16.38 -4.20 -0.40
CA GLN A 765 17.69 -4.44 0.24
C GLN A 765 18.90 -3.67 -0.28
N ALA A 766 18.69 -2.63 -1.07
CA ALA A 766 19.77 -1.94 -1.75
C ALA A 766 20.16 -0.62 -1.04
N SER A 767 21.45 -0.30 -1.03
CA SER A 767 21.98 0.93 -0.42
C SER A 767 21.42 2.18 -1.12
N SER A 768 21.55 3.39 -0.56
CA SER A 768 21.17 4.64 -1.26
C SER A 768 21.81 4.78 -2.65
N ARG A 769 22.89 4.04 -2.94
CA ARG A 769 23.61 3.98 -4.22
C ARG A 769 22.92 3.12 -5.29
N ASP A 770 21.89 2.37 -4.93
CA ASP A 770 21.17 1.45 -5.82
C ASP A 770 19.81 1.98 -6.29
N ARG A 771 19.39 3.14 -5.76
CA ARG A 771 18.22 3.88 -6.24
C ARG A 771 18.59 4.57 -7.54
N CYS A 772 18.35 3.91 -8.66
CA CYS A 772 18.49 4.51 -9.98
C CYS A 772 17.30 4.19 -10.89
N VAL A 773 17.13 5.02 -11.91
CA VAL A 773 16.25 4.76 -13.05
C VAL A 773 16.99 3.84 -14.02
N ASP A 774 16.27 2.93 -14.67
CA ASP A 774 16.81 2.21 -15.83
C ASP A 774 16.98 3.17 -17.02
N LEU A 775 18.14 3.83 -17.05
CA LEU A 775 18.48 4.77 -18.11
C LEU A 775 18.59 4.09 -19.48
N GLY A 776 18.83 2.78 -19.55
CA GLY A 776 18.90 2.06 -20.82
C GLY A 776 17.53 1.94 -21.49
N LEU A 777 16.50 1.61 -20.70
CA LEU A 777 15.11 1.64 -21.19
C LEU A 777 14.61 3.07 -21.45
N LEU A 778 15.00 4.04 -20.61
CA LEU A 778 14.70 5.46 -20.88
C LEU A 778 15.28 5.90 -22.23
N ASP A 779 16.53 5.53 -22.52
CA ASP A 779 17.19 5.83 -23.78
C ASP A 779 16.47 5.19 -24.97
N ALA A 780 16.01 3.95 -24.83
CA ALA A 780 15.22 3.27 -25.87
C ALA A 780 13.86 3.96 -26.13
N LEU A 781 13.19 4.47 -25.08
CA LEU A 781 11.95 5.26 -25.25
C LEU A 781 12.21 6.56 -26.01
N LEU A 782 13.30 7.26 -25.67
CA LEU A 782 13.70 8.49 -26.35
C LEU A 782 14.15 8.24 -27.80
N ALA A 783 14.87 7.14 -28.04
CA ALA A 783 15.27 6.72 -29.38
C ALA A 783 14.07 6.51 -30.31
N ALA A 784 13.00 5.91 -29.79
CA ALA A 784 11.74 5.70 -30.49
C ALA A 784 10.85 6.96 -30.58
N GLY A 785 11.27 8.06 -29.95
CA GLY A 785 10.54 9.33 -29.88
C GLY A 785 9.26 9.27 -29.02
N VAL A 786 9.16 8.32 -28.09
CA VAL A 786 8.04 8.29 -27.14
C VAL A 786 8.01 9.61 -26.36
N PRO A 787 6.87 10.33 -26.30
CA PRO A 787 6.76 11.62 -25.60
C PRO A 787 6.81 11.43 -24.08
N VAL A 788 8.01 11.17 -23.53
CA VAL A 788 8.21 10.98 -22.09
C VAL A 788 7.98 12.30 -21.35
N ARG A 789 7.11 12.33 -20.35
CA ARG A 789 6.88 13.50 -19.48
C ARG A 789 7.92 13.56 -18.38
N ASP A 790 8.61 14.68 -18.24
CA ASP A 790 9.40 14.95 -17.03
C ASP A 790 8.49 15.54 -15.95
N THR A 791 8.46 14.93 -14.77
CA THR A 791 7.52 15.29 -13.69
C THR A 791 8.20 15.64 -12.38
N GLY A 792 9.54 15.71 -12.33
CA GLY A 792 10.20 16.04 -11.07
C GLY A 792 11.69 16.31 -11.19
N THR A 793 12.21 16.93 -10.14
CA THR A 793 13.62 17.26 -9.98
C THR A 793 14.42 16.15 -9.28
N GLU A 794 13.77 15.01 -8.99
CA GLU A 794 14.43 13.91 -8.27
C GLU A 794 15.69 13.39 -8.96
N PRO A 795 16.72 12.92 -8.23
CA PRO A 795 17.88 12.29 -8.85
C PRO A 795 17.50 11.08 -9.72
N LEU A 796 18.19 10.94 -10.86
CA LEU A 796 18.05 9.79 -11.76
C LEU A 796 18.90 8.61 -11.27
N GLY A 797 19.87 8.86 -10.41
CA GLY A 797 20.79 7.84 -9.88
C GLY A 797 21.81 7.41 -10.92
N PHE A 798 22.29 8.35 -11.73
CA PHE A 798 23.24 8.13 -12.82
C PHE A 798 24.52 7.46 -12.34
N LEU A 799 25.06 7.88 -11.19
CA LEU A 799 26.23 7.25 -10.59
C LEU A 799 25.98 5.77 -10.25
N GLY A 800 24.80 5.46 -9.69
CA GLY A 800 24.38 4.08 -9.42
C GLY A 800 24.24 3.27 -10.71
N TRP A 801 23.65 3.87 -11.76
CA TRP A 801 23.51 3.27 -13.07
C TRP A 801 24.85 2.97 -13.75
N LEU A 802 25.84 3.89 -13.71
CA LEU A 802 27.18 3.69 -14.30
C LEU A 802 27.88 2.43 -13.77
N GLY A 803 27.65 2.06 -12.51
CA GLY A 803 28.17 0.81 -11.93
C GLY A 803 27.55 -0.46 -12.52
N ARG A 804 26.33 -0.36 -13.05
CA ARG A 804 25.54 -1.48 -13.62
C ARG A 804 25.60 -1.56 -15.14
N ALA A 805 25.85 -0.43 -15.79
CA ALA A 805 25.78 -0.18 -17.24
C ALA A 805 26.82 -0.91 -18.11
N LYS A 806 27.38 -2.05 -17.67
CA LYS A 806 28.47 -2.79 -18.33
C LYS A 806 28.19 -3.06 -19.84
N GLY A 807 28.48 -2.10 -20.72
CA GLY A 807 28.23 -2.19 -22.15
C GLY A 807 27.37 -1.07 -22.78
N ASP A 808 26.68 -0.24 -22.00
CA ASP A 808 25.64 0.68 -22.47
C ASP A 808 26.19 2.11 -22.76
N ASP A 809 25.62 2.87 -23.71
CA ASP A 809 26.18 4.17 -24.21
C ASP A 809 25.23 5.40 -24.13
N LEU A 810 23.93 5.23 -23.89
CA LEU A 810 22.94 6.32 -23.71
C LEU A 810 22.98 7.50 -24.73
N PRO A 811 22.93 7.26 -26.05
CA PRO A 811 23.01 8.31 -27.07
C PRO A 811 21.89 9.36 -27.05
N HIS A 812 20.72 9.06 -26.49
CA HIS A 812 19.55 9.94 -26.47
C HIS A 812 19.39 10.64 -25.11
N VAL A 813 19.53 9.93 -23.99
CA VAL A 813 19.40 10.53 -22.64
C VAL A 813 20.48 11.60 -22.42
N THR A 814 21.72 11.35 -22.87
CA THR A 814 22.84 12.29 -22.70
C THR A 814 22.72 13.56 -23.54
N ARG A 815 21.82 13.59 -24.52
CA ARG A 815 21.56 14.75 -25.40
C ARG A 815 20.18 15.38 -25.17
N ASP A 816 19.32 14.74 -24.38
CA ASP A 816 17.99 15.24 -24.09
C ASP A 816 18.08 16.47 -23.16
N VAL A 817 17.47 17.58 -23.57
CA VAL A 817 17.50 18.86 -22.86
C VAL A 817 16.94 18.77 -21.43
N ARG A 818 16.09 17.78 -21.14
CA ARG A 818 15.48 17.58 -19.81
C ARG A 818 16.36 16.74 -18.90
N PHE A 819 17.03 15.72 -19.45
CA PHE A 819 17.73 14.72 -18.66
C PHE A 819 19.24 14.97 -18.57
N ALA A 820 19.88 15.45 -19.64
CA ALA A 820 21.33 15.70 -19.65
C ALA A 820 21.79 16.66 -18.52
N PRO A 821 21.08 17.77 -18.22
CA PRO A 821 21.44 18.64 -17.09
C PRO A 821 21.39 17.93 -15.73
N ARG A 822 20.46 16.99 -15.54
CA ARG A 822 20.34 16.21 -14.28
C ARG A 822 21.48 15.21 -14.14
N LEU A 823 21.87 14.56 -15.23
CA LEU A 823 23.07 13.71 -15.24
C LEU A 823 24.33 14.51 -14.90
N ALA A 824 24.45 15.73 -15.44
CA ALA A 824 25.58 16.62 -15.19
C ALA A 824 25.60 17.11 -13.74
N ALA A 825 24.44 17.41 -13.15
CA ALA A 825 24.30 17.80 -11.75
C ALA A 825 24.76 16.69 -10.79
N GLU A 826 24.46 15.42 -11.09
CA GLU A 826 24.95 14.26 -10.30
C GLU A 826 26.47 14.04 -10.41
N LEU A 827 27.10 14.56 -11.48
CA LEU A 827 28.56 14.58 -11.66
C LEU A 827 29.21 15.89 -11.16
N ALA A 828 28.42 16.83 -10.64
CA ALA A 828 28.92 18.02 -10.00
C ALA A 828 29.06 17.77 -8.50
N ASP A 829 30.05 18.37 -7.86
CA ASP A 829 30.16 18.43 -6.40
C ASP A 829 29.98 19.89 -5.91
N PRO A 830 28.78 20.49 -6.06
CA PRO A 830 28.52 21.85 -5.58
C PRO A 830 28.75 22.04 -4.07
N PRO A 831 28.46 21.07 -3.19
CA PRO A 831 28.63 21.28 -1.76
C PRO A 831 30.11 21.47 -1.37
N GLY A 832 31.01 20.60 -1.83
CA GLY A 832 32.42 20.60 -1.41
C GLY A 832 33.23 21.81 -1.88
N THR A 833 32.75 22.54 -2.89
CA THR A 833 33.45 23.72 -3.44
C THR A 833 33.09 25.04 -2.74
N LEU A 834 32.18 25.03 -1.77
CA LEU A 834 31.74 26.25 -1.06
C LEU A 834 32.32 26.38 0.36
N SER A 835 32.75 25.27 0.98
CA SER A 835 33.31 25.24 2.35
C SER A 835 34.84 25.16 2.36
N ILE A 836 35.46 25.78 3.37
CA ILE A 836 36.91 25.66 3.65
C ILE A 836 37.18 24.41 4.50
N GLY A 837 38.33 23.75 4.28
CA GLY A 837 38.76 22.56 5.03
C GLY A 837 38.58 21.26 4.25
N HIS A 838 37.96 20.24 4.87
CA HIS A 838 37.85 18.90 4.27
C HIS A 838 37.13 18.93 2.92
N ARG A 839 37.83 18.50 1.86
CA ARG A 839 37.27 18.35 0.53
C ARG A 839 36.96 16.88 0.26
N PRO A 840 35.69 16.46 0.18
CA PRO A 840 35.37 15.10 -0.21
C PRO A 840 35.90 14.86 -1.64
N PRO A 841 36.43 13.65 -1.94
CA PRO A 841 36.83 13.34 -3.30
C PRO A 841 35.60 13.29 -4.20
N HIS A 842 35.77 13.69 -5.46
CA HIS A 842 34.71 13.59 -6.48
C HIS A 842 34.06 12.18 -6.44
N PRO A 843 32.72 12.05 -6.62
CA PRO A 843 32.01 10.77 -6.53
C PRO A 843 32.54 9.62 -7.41
N LEU A 844 33.43 9.93 -8.36
CA LEU A 844 34.02 8.99 -9.32
C LEU A 844 35.50 8.68 -9.02
N THR A 845 36.20 9.48 -8.21
CA THR A 845 37.65 9.34 -7.97
C THR A 845 38.03 7.99 -7.37
N ARG A 846 37.14 7.40 -6.56
CA ARG A 846 37.37 6.08 -5.92
C ARG A 846 36.83 4.88 -6.71
N ASP A 847 36.22 5.10 -7.88
CA ASP A 847 35.60 4.05 -8.70
C ASP A 847 36.06 4.12 -10.16
N THR A 848 37.25 3.58 -10.41
CA THR A 848 37.85 3.48 -11.75
C THR A 848 36.99 2.70 -12.73
N GLY A 849 36.10 1.83 -12.24
CA GLY A 849 35.14 1.09 -13.06
C GLY A 849 34.12 2.01 -13.73
N ARG A 850 33.51 2.91 -12.95
CA ARG A 850 32.54 3.90 -13.45
C ARG A 850 33.19 4.93 -14.38
N VAL A 851 34.38 5.42 -14.04
CA VAL A 851 35.14 6.35 -14.89
C VAL A 851 35.41 5.71 -16.26
N ARG A 852 35.84 4.45 -16.27
CA ARG A 852 36.06 3.71 -17.51
C ARG A 852 34.77 3.54 -18.32
N THR A 853 33.63 3.25 -17.69
CA THR A 853 32.33 3.18 -18.38
C THR A 853 31.99 4.52 -19.04
N LEU A 854 32.15 5.63 -18.31
CA LEU A 854 31.88 6.99 -18.77
C LEU A 854 32.76 7.39 -19.97
N THR A 855 34.05 7.01 -19.99
CA THR A 855 34.99 7.44 -21.05
C THR A 855 35.13 6.47 -22.21
N ALA A 856 34.83 5.18 -22.04
CA ALA A 856 35.01 4.18 -23.09
C ALA A 856 33.94 4.26 -24.19
N LYS A 857 32.71 4.63 -23.86
CA LYS A 857 31.54 4.56 -24.74
C LYS A 857 31.32 5.88 -25.51
N PRO A 858 31.06 5.87 -26.83
CA PRO A 858 31.04 7.10 -27.65
C PRO A 858 30.17 8.26 -27.16
N ALA A 859 28.89 8.03 -26.86
CA ALA A 859 27.97 9.08 -26.41
C ALA A 859 28.22 9.48 -24.95
N LEU A 860 28.52 8.52 -24.06
CA LEU A 860 28.96 8.85 -22.69
C LEU A 860 30.27 9.67 -22.69
N ARG A 861 31.21 9.34 -23.57
CA ARG A 861 32.47 10.09 -23.75
C ARG A 861 32.20 11.48 -24.30
N ALA A 862 31.35 11.62 -25.30
CA ALA A 862 30.96 12.93 -25.83
C ALA A 862 30.34 13.80 -24.72
N PHE A 863 29.43 13.23 -23.92
CA PHE A 863 28.85 13.90 -22.77
C PHE A 863 29.90 14.34 -21.74
N ALA A 864 30.88 13.48 -21.42
CA ALA A 864 31.98 13.85 -20.53
C ALA A 864 32.88 14.95 -21.12
N VAL A 865 33.18 14.89 -22.42
CA VAL A 865 33.94 15.94 -23.14
C VAL A 865 33.20 17.27 -23.10
N ASP A 866 31.90 17.29 -23.39
CA ASP A 866 31.08 18.51 -23.37
C ASP A 866 31.02 19.11 -21.96
N LEU A 867 30.87 18.26 -20.93
CA LEU A 867 30.90 18.68 -19.53
C LEU A 867 32.26 19.31 -19.15
N LEU A 868 33.38 18.67 -19.53
CA LEU A 868 34.72 19.19 -19.25
C LEU A 868 35.03 20.46 -20.04
N ARG A 869 34.57 20.54 -21.29
CA ARG A 869 34.71 21.73 -22.13
C ARG A 869 33.95 22.92 -21.55
N GLU A 870 32.71 22.71 -21.11
CA GLU A 870 31.93 23.76 -20.44
C GLU A 870 32.58 24.19 -19.12
N ARG A 871 33.10 23.25 -18.32
CA ARG A 871 33.87 23.57 -17.11
C ARG A 871 35.12 24.39 -17.43
N GLY A 872 35.87 24.00 -18.45
CA GLY A 872 37.07 24.73 -18.89
C GLY A 872 36.77 26.13 -19.41
N ARG A 873 35.69 26.28 -20.19
CA ARG A 873 35.21 27.58 -20.66
C ARG A 873 34.84 28.50 -19.50
N ARG A 874 34.06 28.01 -18.52
CA ARG A 874 33.73 28.75 -17.29
C ARG A 874 34.97 29.10 -16.47
N ALA A 875 35.94 28.20 -16.39
CA ALA A 875 37.20 28.45 -15.70
C ALA A 875 38.08 29.50 -16.41
N SER A 876 38.07 29.55 -17.74
CA SER A 876 38.85 30.54 -18.51
C SER A 876 38.23 31.94 -18.53
N GLU A 877 36.90 32.02 -18.51
CA GLU A 877 36.17 33.30 -18.45
C GLU A 877 35.98 33.80 -17.01
N GLY A 878 36.09 32.90 -16.04
CA GLY A 878 35.78 33.11 -14.64
C GLY A 878 36.96 33.45 -13.74
N GLY A 879 36.69 33.47 -12.44
CA GLY A 879 37.70 33.65 -11.39
C GLY A 879 38.10 32.33 -10.71
N VAL A 880 38.60 32.43 -9.48
CA VAL A 880 39.08 31.28 -8.69
C VAL A 880 37.99 30.22 -8.50
N LEU A 881 36.73 30.59 -8.30
CA LEU A 881 35.63 29.63 -8.07
C LEU A 881 35.39 28.69 -9.27
N PRO A 882 35.15 29.20 -10.51
CA PRO A 882 35.05 28.33 -11.68
C PRO A 882 36.29 27.48 -11.95
N LEU A 883 37.50 28.03 -11.73
CA LEU A 883 38.75 27.28 -11.87
C LEU A 883 38.86 26.14 -10.86
N HIS A 884 38.62 26.41 -9.58
CA HIS A 884 38.62 25.43 -8.51
C HIS A 884 37.61 24.30 -8.78
N THR A 885 36.40 24.67 -9.21
CA THR A 885 35.34 23.72 -9.58
C THR A 885 35.74 22.85 -10.76
N ALA A 886 36.38 23.43 -11.79
CA ALA A 886 36.87 22.69 -12.94
C ALA A 886 37.97 21.70 -12.54
N LEU A 887 38.95 22.12 -11.74
CA LEU A 887 40.04 21.27 -11.24
C LEU A 887 39.53 20.13 -10.35
N CYS A 888 38.59 20.37 -9.44
CA CYS A 888 37.93 19.30 -8.68
C CYS A 888 37.20 18.32 -9.59
N GLY A 889 36.56 18.83 -10.66
CA GLY A 889 35.92 18.05 -11.70
C GLY A 889 36.88 17.18 -12.54
N LEU A 890 38.17 17.51 -12.58
CA LEU A 890 39.19 16.74 -13.31
C LEU A 890 39.73 15.53 -12.54
N GLU A 891 39.57 15.48 -11.21
CA GLU A 891 40.18 14.43 -10.38
C GLU A 891 39.93 12.99 -10.88
N PRO A 892 38.71 12.62 -11.32
CA PRO A 892 38.46 11.27 -11.86
C PRO A 892 39.22 10.98 -13.17
N PHE A 893 39.59 12.03 -13.91
CA PHE A 893 40.26 11.95 -15.22
C PHE A 893 41.78 12.12 -15.14
N ALA A 894 42.34 12.37 -13.95
CA ALA A 894 43.78 12.49 -13.75
C ALA A 894 44.52 11.14 -13.95
N VAL A 895 43.83 10.00 -13.82
CA VAL A 895 44.43 8.68 -14.05
C VAL A 895 44.67 8.40 -15.54
N PRO A 896 45.83 7.82 -15.95
CA PRO A 896 46.19 7.66 -17.37
C PRO A 896 45.13 6.95 -18.23
N ALA A 897 44.45 5.94 -17.67
CA ALA A 897 43.43 5.17 -18.37
C ALA A 897 42.18 5.99 -18.76
N ALA A 898 41.85 7.03 -17.98
CA ALA A 898 40.76 7.95 -18.25
C ALA A 898 41.24 9.16 -19.06
N ARG A 899 42.40 9.74 -18.70
CA ARG A 899 43.00 10.93 -19.32
C ARG A 899 43.12 10.82 -20.83
N ARG A 900 43.54 9.66 -21.35
CA ARG A 900 43.73 9.43 -22.80
C ARG A 900 42.48 9.71 -23.66
N HIS A 901 41.29 9.69 -23.07
CA HIS A 901 40.02 9.90 -23.77
C HIS A 901 39.52 11.35 -23.73
N VAL A 902 40.12 12.19 -22.86
CA VAL A 902 39.73 13.58 -22.59
C VAL A 902 40.96 14.49 -22.42
N ALA A 903 42.08 14.11 -23.06
CA ALA A 903 43.39 14.70 -22.80
C ALA A 903 43.39 16.20 -23.12
N ASP A 904 42.83 16.58 -24.27
CA ASP A 904 42.77 17.98 -24.69
C ASP A 904 41.97 18.84 -23.69
N GLU A 905 40.83 18.35 -23.23
CA GLU A 905 40.01 19.05 -22.23
C GLU A 905 40.72 19.17 -20.87
N VAL A 906 41.43 18.12 -20.45
CA VAL A 906 42.24 18.12 -19.22
C VAL A 906 43.38 19.14 -19.35
N GLU A 907 44.15 19.12 -20.44
CA GLU A 907 45.27 20.04 -20.64
C GLU A 907 44.81 21.50 -20.73
N ARG A 908 43.68 21.79 -21.38
CA ARG A 908 43.13 23.16 -21.44
C ARG A 908 42.86 23.74 -20.05
N VAL A 909 42.27 22.96 -19.15
CA VAL A 909 42.01 23.39 -17.78
C VAL A 909 43.30 23.48 -16.97
N LEU A 910 44.20 22.50 -17.09
CA LEU A 910 45.51 22.53 -16.43
C LEU A 910 46.43 23.63 -16.95
N ALA A 911 46.19 24.20 -18.13
CA ALA A 911 46.96 25.32 -18.65
C ALA A 911 46.60 26.67 -17.99
N LEU A 912 45.40 26.78 -17.41
CA LEU A 912 44.93 28.02 -16.76
C LEU A 912 45.80 28.38 -15.56
N ASP A 913 46.06 29.68 -15.43
CA ASP A 913 46.91 30.23 -14.39
C ASP A 913 46.07 30.69 -13.17
N PRO A 914 46.27 30.10 -11.98
CA PRO A 914 45.61 30.54 -10.75
C PRO A 914 45.81 32.02 -10.42
N ALA A 915 46.94 32.64 -10.81
CA ALA A 915 47.17 34.07 -10.56
C ALA A 915 46.24 34.96 -11.39
N VAL A 916 46.01 34.60 -12.66
CA VAL A 916 45.04 35.30 -13.53
C VAL A 916 43.62 35.18 -12.98
N ALA A 917 43.25 33.98 -12.53
CA ALA A 917 41.93 33.73 -11.93
C ALA A 917 41.74 34.50 -10.61
N LEU A 918 42.79 34.59 -9.79
CA LEU A 918 42.83 35.37 -8.55
C LEU A 918 42.65 36.86 -8.82
N ALA A 919 43.43 37.44 -9.73
CA ALA A 919 43.29 38.84 -10.12
C ALA A 919 41.88 39.16 -10.65
N HIS A 920 41.30 38.25 -11.45
CA HIS A 920 39.94 38.40 -11.95
C HIS A 920 38.89 38.39 -10.84
N THR A 921 38.97 37.46 -9.87
CA THR A 921 38.06 37.43 -8.71
C THR A 921 38.17 38.72 -7.90
N LEU A 922 39.38 39.17 -7.57
CA LEU A 922 39.59 40.37 -6.75
C LEU A 922 39.04 41.63 -7.43
N ARG A 923 39.29 41.84 -8.73
CA ARG A 923 38.71 42.97 -9.48
C ARG A 923 37.20 42.90 -9.63
N SER A 924 36.66 41.69 -9.73
CA SER A 924 35.23 41.48 -9.93
C SER A 924 34.41 41.69 -8.66
N GLY A 925 35.03 41.49 -7.51
CA GLY A 925 34.49 41.74 -6.19
C GLY A 925 34.09 40.47 -5.44
N VAL A 926 34.12 40.57 -4.11
CA VAL A 926 33.83 39.49 -3.18
C VAL A 926 32.74 39.89 -2.18
N PRO A 927 31.84 38.98 -1.78
CA PRO A 927 30.74 39.30 -0.87
C PRO A 927 31.17 40.03 0.43
N ASP A 928 32.33 39.69 0.98
CA ASP A 928 32.82 40.27 2.24
C ASP A 928 33.28 41.74 2.15
N GLU A 929 33.33 42.33 0.96
CA GLU A 929 33.44 43.80 0.82
C GLU A 929 32.21 44.52 1.40
N TRP A 930 31.09 43.80 1.49
CA TRP A 930 29.86 44.26 2.10
C TRP A 930 29.68 43.66 3.48
N GLY A 931 29.19 44.49 4.40
CA GLY A 931 28.97 44.08 5.78
C GLY A 931 27.76 44.73 6.39
N PHE A 932 27.18 44.04 7.37
CA PHE A 932 26.33 44.74 8.32
C PHE A 932 27.16 45.83 9.02
N PRO A 933 26.62 47.05 9.20
CA PRO A 933 27.29 48.13 9.92
C PRO A 933 27.77 47.66 11.31
N ASP A 934 28.79 48.29 11.90
CA ASP A 934 29.21 47.98 13.28
C ASP A 934 28.41 48.84 14.26
N ALA A 935 27.35 48.27 14.83
CA ALA A 935 26.60 48.82 15.97
C ALA A 935 26.32 47.67 16.94
N ASP A 936 26.14 47.97 18.24
CA ASP A 936 26.07 47.06 19.41
C ASP A 936 24.90 46.03 19.41
N GLU A 937 24.43 45.57 18.26
CA GLU A 937 23.27 44.69 18.14
C GLU A 937 23.63 43.21 18.13
N GLN A 938 23.31 42.52 19.22
CA GLN A 938 23.59 41.11 19.51
C GLN A 938 23.10 40.08 18.46
N TRP A 939 22.14 40.44 17.60
CA TRP A 939 21.64 39.52 16.57
C TRP A 939 22.67 39.24 15.46
N ARG A 940 23.72 40.06 15.34
CA ARG A 940 24.78 39.94 14.33
C ARG A 940 25.85 38.91 14.69
N THR A 941 25.92 38.51 15.96
CA THR A 941 26.96 37.62 16.51
C THR A 941 26.38 36.30 17.05
N GLY A 942 25.12 35.98 16.73
CA GLY A 942 24.48 34.77 17.20
C GLY A 942 24.80 33.54 16.34
N ASP A 943 24.96 32.39 16.99
CA ASP A 943 24.86 31.07 16.37
C ASP A 943 23.46 30.88 15.76
N TRP A 944 23.35 31.20 14.46
CA TRP A 944 22.14 31.00 13.68
C TRP A 944 22.25 29.70 12.90
N ALA A 945 21.17 28.93 12.87
CA ALA A 945 21.11 27.69 12.10
C ALA A 945 20.52 27.93 10.70
N GLU A 946 19.63 28.92 10.56
CA GLU A 946 18.90 29.19 9.32
C GLU A 946 18.68 30.70 9.12
N VAL A 947 18.71 31.11 7.84
CA VAL A 947 18.46 32.47 7.37
C VAL A 947 17.41 32.37 6.27
N ARG A 948 16.28 33.07 6.40
CA ARG A 948 15.16 32.95 5.46
C ARG A 948 14.63 34.33 5.07
N ASP A 949 14.08 34.43 3.87
CA ASP A 949 13.29 35.57 3.44
C ASP A 949 11.85 35.45 3.96
N GLY A 950 11.45 36.36 4.86
CA GLY A 950 10.08 36.45 5.38
C GLY A 950 9.15 37.31 4.52
N GLY A 951 9.66 37.89 3.42
CA GLY A 951 8.96 38.84 2.56
C GLY A 951 9.09 40.28 3.05
N ASP A 952 8.69 40.57 4.28
CA ASP A 952 8.80 41.90 4.89
C ASP A 952 9.91 42.03 5.95
N ALA A 953 10.50 40.91 6.37
CA ALA A 953 11.64 40.85 7.30
C ALA A 953 12.62 39.69 6.93
N LEU A 954 13.91 39.90 7.19
CA LEU A 954 14.94 38.85 7.16
C LEU A 954 14.86 38.04 8.46
N LEU A 955 14.69 36.73 8.36
CA LEU A 955 14.48 35.86 9.51
C LEU A 955 15.75 35.07 9.83
N LEU A 956 16.21 35.16 11.07
CA LEU A 956 17.34 34.42 11.61
C LEU A 956 16.82 33.44 12.66
N VAL A 957 17.03 32.13 12.48
CA VAL A 957 16.49 31.09 13.37
C VAL A 957 17.64 30.24 13.90
N GLY A 958 17.68 30.04 15.23
CA GLY A 958 18.68 29.24 15.93
C GLY A 958 18.05 28.34 16.99
N SER A 959 18.89 27.69 17.82
CA SER A 959 18.39 26.87 18.93
C SER A 959 17.72 27.75 19.97
N GLY A 960 16.45 27.48 20.26
CA GLY A 960 15.66 28.21 21.25
C GLY A 960 15.43 29.70 21.00
N ARG A 961 15.73 30.22 19.80
CA ARG A 961 15.57 31.64 19.47
C ARG A 961 15.36 31.91 17.98
N ALA A 962 14.67 33.00 17.67
CA ALA A 962 14.55 33.56 16.33
C ALA A 962 14.47 35.10 16.37
N VAL A 963 14.96 35.76 15.32
CA VAL A 963 14.98 37.22 15.18
C VAL A 963 14.52 37.60 13.78
N ALA A 964 13.61 38.56 13.67
CA ALA A 964 13.18 39.15 12.41
C ALA A 964 13.75 40.57 12.29
N VAL A 965 14.45 40.85 11.18
CA VAL A 965 15.16 42.10 10.93
C VAL A 965 14.54 42.80 9.72
N GLY A 966 14.08 44.03 9.90
CA GLY A 966 13.58 44.88 8.81
C GLY A 966 14.59 45.96 8.41
N ARG A 967 14.16 46.84 7.50
CA ARG A 967 14.98 47.96 7.00
C ARG A 967 15.51 48.91 8.09
N ASP A 968 14.73 49.10 9.16
CA ASP A 968 15.02 50.05 10.24
C ASP A 968 15.59 49.38 11.50
N GLY A 969 15.90 48.07 11.47
CA GLY A 969 16.46 47.31 12.59
C GLY A 969 15.63 46.08 12.97
N VAL A 970 15.83 45.57 14.19
CA VAL A 970 15.11 44.38 14.70
C VAL A 970 13.62 44.67 14.85
N ARG A 971 12.78 43.88 14.18
CA ARG A 971 11.31 43.98 14.26
C ARG A 971 10.71 43.12 15.36
N ALA A 972 11.20 41.88 15.49
CA ALA A 972 10.70 40.94 16.48
C ALA A 972 11.79 39.98 16.95
N ARG A 973 11.65 39.51 18.18
CA ARG A 973 12.45 38.43 18.77
C ARG A 973 11.50 37.36 19.30
N TRP A 974 11.92 36.12 19.20
CA TRP A 974 11.21 34.97 19.71
C TRP A 974 12.21 34.08 20.44
N GLU A 975 11.83 33.60 21.62
CA GLU A 975 12.65 32.74 22.46
C GLU A 975 11.77 31.63 23.05
N ASP A 976 12.24 30.39 22.95
CA ASP A 976 11.62 29.21 23.53
C ASP A 976 12.70 28.16 23.76
N GLU A 977 13.16 27.99 25.00
CA GLU A 977 14.25 27.07 25.33
C GLU A 977 13.95 25.60 24.99
N THR A 978 12.68 25.24 24.79
CA THR A 978 12.27 23.88 24.41
C THR A 978 12.41 23.61 22.91
N TYR A 979 12.61 24.67 22.11
CA TYR A 979 12.75 24.56 20.67
C TYR A 979 14.15 24.07 20.25
N ASP A 980 14.19 22.80 19.86
CA ASP A 980 15.36 22.17 19.24
C ASP A 980 15.22 22.14 17.71
N TYR A 981 15.84 23.12 17.05
CA TYR A 981 15.94 23.21 15.59
C TYR A 981 16.55 21.96 14.93
N ARG A 982 17.26 21.10 15.68
CA ARG A 982 17.86 19.85 15.17
C ARG A 982 16.82 18.76 14.97
N LYS A 983 15.59 18.92 15.48
CA LYS A 983 14.46 17.99 15.36
C LYS A 983 13.29 18.60 14.57
N PRO A 984 13.49 18.96 13.28
CA PRO A 984 12.53 19.71 12.46
C PRO A 984 11.32 18.87 12.00
N TRP A 985 10.93 17.83 12.72
CA TRP A 985 9.76 16.99 12.44
C TRP A 985 8.74 17.01 13.60
N HIS A 986 8.99 17.78 14.66
CA HIS A 986 8.05 17.95 15.77
C HIS A 986 7.42 19.36 15.78
N THR A 987 8.22 20.43 15.69
CA THR A 987 7.73 21.82 15.75
C THR A 987 8.63 22.74 14.93
N GLY A 988 8.04 23.66 14.16
CA GLY A 988 8.74 24.69 13.37
C GLY A 988 8.30 26.10 13.76
N VAL A 989 9.11 27.10 13.41
CA VAL A 989 8.79 28.51 13.58
C VAL A 989 8.47 29.14 12.23
N ARG A 990 7.35 29.84 12.14
CA ARG A 990 6.84 30.56 10.96
C ARG A 990 6.78 32.06 11.23
N TRP A 991 6.87 32.85 10.17
CA TRP A 991 6.66 34.30 10.22
C TRP A 991 5.29 34.63 9.62
N GLU A 992 4.43 35.26 10.42
CA GLU A 992 3.05 35.62 10.06
C GLU A 992 2.69 36.98 10.66
N ASP A 993 2.19 37.88 9.82
CA ASP A 993 1.64 39.18 10.25
C ASP A 993 2.53 39.96 11.23
N GLY A 994 3.85 39.94 10.99
CA GLY A 994 4.84 40.65 11.82
C GLY A 994 5.26 39.94 13.11
N THR A 995 4.89 38.67 13.29
CA THR A 995 5.22 37.88 14.49
C THR A 995 5.71 36.46 14.17
N PHE A 996 6.42 35.85 15.12
CA PHE A 996 6.82 34.44 15.04
C PHE A 996 5.73 33.54 15.63
N VAL A 997 5.33 32.50 14.89
CA VAL A 997 4.31 31.52 15.29
C VAL A 997 4.92 30.12 15.29
N THR A 998 4.69 29.35 16.35
CA THR A 998 5.08 27.93 16.44
C THR A 998 4.00 27.04 15.84
N ALA A 999 4.37 26.12 14.96
CA ALA A 999 3.44 25.19 14.33
C ALA A 999 4.02 23.77 14.25
N PRO A 1000 3.21 22.70 14.43
CA PRO A 1000 3.65 21.34 14.19
C PRO A 1000 4.02 21.13 12.70
N ILE A 1001 5.04 20.32 12.44
CA ILE A 1001 5.53 20.07 11.08
C ILE A 1001 4.86 18.80 10.52
N GLU A 1002 4.00 18.96 9.50
CA GLU A 1002 3.35 17.84 8.80
C GLU A 1002 4.13 17.41 7.54
N GLY A 1003 4.69 16.20 7.58
CA GLY A 1003 5.47 15.65 6.47
C GLY A 1003 6.82 16.35 6.31
N GLY A 1004 7.85 15.65 5.82
CA GLY A 1004 9.23 16.13 5.79
C GLY A 1004 9.52 17.39 4.94
N ARG A 1005 8.52 18.18 4.54
CA ARG A 1005 8.67 19.51 3.97
C ARG A 1005 8.67 20.55 5.08
N ARG A 1006 9.79 21.28 5.15
CA ARG A 1006 9.95 22.45 6.01
C ARG A 1006 8.90 23.51 5.66
N VAL A 1007 8.50 24.28 6.67
CA VAL A 1007 7.64 25.46 6.54
C VAL A 1007 8.32 26.45 5.60
N SER A 1008 7.87 26.53 4.35
CA SER A 1008 8.27 27.61 3.43
C SER A 1008 7.60 28.91 3.88
N SER A 1009 8.31 30.04 3.78
CA SER A 1009 7.64 31.34 3.87
C SER A 1009 6.58 31.43 2.74
N LEU A 1010 5.50 32.17 3.00
CA LEU A 1010 4.41 32.35 2.02
C LEU A 1010 4.81 33.23 0.83
N THR A 1011 5.99 33.86 0.91
CA THR A 1011 6.49 34.83 -0.06
C THR A 1011 7.65 34.22 -0.82
N GLU A 1012 7.60 34.25 -2.16
CA GLU A 1012 8.72 33.81 -2.98
C GLU A 1012 9.92 34.75 -2.76
N PRO A 1013 11.10 34.22 -2.39
CA PRO A 1013 12.29 35.05 -2.17
C PRO A 1013 12.68 35.76 -3.46
N SER A 1014 13.29 36.94 -3.33
CA SER A 1014 13.80 37.66 -4.51
C SER A 1014 14.86 36.82 -5.23
N GLY A 1015 14.61 36.51 -6.50
CA GLY A 1015 15.53 35.67 -7.29
C GLY A 1015 16.87 36.35 -7.63
N ARG A 1016 16.93 37.68 -7.57
CA ARG A 1016 18.14 38.47 -7.83
C ARG A 1016 18.10 39.88 -7.24
N GLU A 1017 19.27 40.44 -6.93
CA GLU A 1017 19.47 41.82 -6.46
C GLU A 1017 20.74 42.43 -7.08
N THR A 1018 20.72 43.72 -7.40
CA THR A 1018 21.84 44.40 -8.05
C THR A 1018 22.63 45.23 -7.03
N VAL A 1019 23.97 45.10 -7.03
CA VAL A 1019 24.86 45.73 -6.04
C VAL A 1019 26.06 46.37 -6.75
N LEU A 1020 26.38 47.62 -6.42
CA LEU A 1020 27.49 48.38 -7.00
C LEU A 1020 28.67 48.44 -6.02
N PHE A 1021 29.79 47.80 -6.35
CA PHE A 1021 30.98 47.76 -5.49
C PHE A 1021 31.77 49.07 -5.50
N PRO A 1022 32.42 49.47 -4.39
CA PRO A 1022 33.23 50.69 -4.34
C PRO A 1022 34.35 50.70 -5.38
N GLY A 1023 34.57 51.86 -6.01
CA GLY A 1023 35.58 52.04 -7.05
C GLY A 1023 35.22 51.47 -8.42
N ASP A 1024 33.99 51.00 -8.62
CA ASP A 1024 33.50 50.45 -9.89
C ASP A 1024 32.32 51.26 -10.46
N ASP A 1025 32.17 51.22 -11.78
CA ASP A 1025 31.06 51.84 -12.51
C ASP A 1025 30.02 50.82 -13.00
N ARG A 1026 30.30 49.52 -12.88
CA ARG A 1026 29.40 48.45 -13.32
C ARG A 1026 28.84 47.64 -12.14
N PRO A 1027 27.52 47.55 -12.01
CA PRO A 1027 26.91 46.80 -10.94
C PRO A 1027 26.97 45.29 -11.18
N ARG A 1028 27.06 44.53 -10.09
CA ARG A 1028 27.00 43.05 -10.07
C ARG A 1028 25.59 42.62 -9.72
N THR A 1029 25.28 41.35 -9.99
CA THR A 1029 24.01 40.77 -9.58
C THR A 1029 24.25 39.62 -8.62
N VAL A 1030 23.58 39.69 -7.46
CA VAL A 1030 23.46 38.59 -6.51
C VAL A 1030 22.27 37.75 -6.95
N HIS A 1031 22.48 36.46 -7.20
CA HIS A 1031 21.47 35.53 -7.68
C HIS A 1031 21.18 34.45 -6.63
N LEU A 1032 19.90 34.15 -6.43
CA LEU A 1032 19.49 32.93 -5.74
C LEU A 1032 19.51 31.77 -6.74
N VAL A 1033 20.25 30.71 -6.42
CA VAL A 1033 20.23 29.46 -7.17
C VAL A 1033 19.59 28.38 -6.32
N ALA A 1034 18.41 27.93 -6.75
CA ALA A 1034 17.71 26.81 -6.13
C ALA A 1034 18.23 25.49 -6.68
N GLY A 1035 18.86 24.68 -5.83
CA GLY A 1035 19.27 23.31 -6.14
C GLY A 1035 18.44 22.28 -5.36
N ASP A 1036 18.41 21.03 -5.83
CA ASP A 1036 17.64 19.95 -5.20
C ASP A 1036 18.11 19.58 -3.78
N ILE A 1037 19.40 19.82 -3.50
CA ILE A 1037 20.04 19.49 -2.22
C ILE A 1037 20.33 20.78 -1.44
N LEU A 1038 20.77 21.86 -2.10
CA LEU A 1038 21.22 23.10 -1.46
C LEU A 1038 20.75 24.31 -2.27
N GLU A 1039 20.23 25.32 -1.58
CA GLU A 1039 20.09 26.68 -2.11
C GLU A 1039 21.38 27.45 -1.82
N TYR A 1040 21.87 28.19 -2.81
CA TYR A 1040 23.09 28.96 -2.67
C TYR A 1040 23.01 30.28 -3.43
N GLY A 1041 23.73 31.28 -2.94
CA GLY A 1041 23.87 32.58 -3.58
C GLY A 1041 25.03 32.54 -4.56
N GLU A 1042 24.89 33.26 -5.68
CA GLU A 1042 25.98 33.52 -6.62
C GLU A 1042 26.14 35.03 -6.82
N LEU A 1043 27.38 35.51 -6.83
CA LEU A 1043 27.71 36.85 -7.29
C LEU A 1043 28.13 36.78 -8.77
N ARG A 1044 27.44 37.52 -9.63
CA ARG A 1044 27.66 37.54 -11.07
C ARG A 1044 28.10 38.91 -11.56
N CYS A 1045 29.11 38.91 -12.42
CA CYS A 1045 29.56 40.08 -13.16
C CYS A 1045 28.51 40.53 -14.19
N PRO A 1046 28.64 41.76 -14.74
CA PRO A 1046 27.73 42.28 -15.76
C PRO A 1046 27.61 41.40 -17.02
N ASP A 1047 28.66 40.66 -17.34
CA ASP A 1047 28.73 39.69 -18.45
C ASP A 1047 28.10 38.33 -18.11
N GLY A 1048 27.61 38.14 -16.87
CA GLY A 1048 26.99 36.92 -16.38
C GLY A 1048 27.95 35.93 -15.72
N THR A 1049 29.26 36.23 -15.68
CA THR A 1049 30.30 35.37 -15.12
C THR A 1049 30.16 35.26 -13.60
N VAL A 1050 30.18 34.03 -13.05
CA VAL A 1050 30.11 33.78 -11.60
C VAL A 1050 31.48 33.96 -10.96
N THR A 1051 31.57 34.83 -9.96
CA THR A 1051 32.84 35.22 -9.33
C THR A 1051 32.94 34.83 -7.87
N ALA A 1052 31.79 34.73 -7.19
CA ALA A 1052 31.66 34.15 -5.86
C ALA A 1052 30.33 33.39 -5.74
N ALA A 1053 30.26 32.52 -4.73
CA ALA A 1053 29.11 31.68 -4.39
C ALA A 1053 29.14 31.29 -2.90
N TRP A 1054 28.00 31.12 -2.28
CA TRP A 1054 27.95 30.76 -0.86
C TRP A 1054 26.68 29.99 -0.56
N ALA A 1055 26.77 29.03 0.36
CA ALA A 1055 25.59 28.34 0.82
C ALA A 1055 24.63 29.34 1.48
N LEU A 1056 23.36 29.32 1.07
CA LEU A 1056 22.30 29.99 1.82
C LEU A 1056 21.86 29.02 2.92
N ALA A 1057 21.67 29.56 4.12
CA ALA A 1057 21.57 28.75 5.32
C ALA A 1057 20.38 27.77 5.29
N GLY A 1058 20.64 26.49 5.59
CA GLY A 1058 19.68 25.39 5.54
C GLY A 1058 20.30 24.04 5.93
N PRO A 1059 19.55 22.91 5.91
CA PRO A 1059 20.02 21.61 6.40
C PRO A 1059 21.12 21.01 5.52
N ALA A 1060 21.26 21.44 4.27
CA ALA A 1060 22.37 21.07 3.40
C ALA A 1060 23.63 21.93 3.63
N ALA A 1061 23.48 23.20 4.02
CA ALA A 1061 24.60 24.00 4.54
C ALA A 1061 25.16 23.39 5.84
N ARG A 1062 24.30 22.72 6.63
CA ARG A 1062 24.69 21.92 7.81
C ARG A 1062 25.45 20.64 7.47
N ALA A 1063 25.12 19.96 6.37
CA ALA A 1063 25.91 18.81 5.89
C ALA A 1063 27.33 19.23 5.45
N LEU A 1064 27.50 20.52 5.14
CA LEU A 1064 28.74 21.11 4.66
C LEU A 1064 29.64 21.75 5.71
N THR A 1065 29.05 22.28 6.77
CA THR A 1065 29.77 22.97 7.85
C THR A 1065 30.06 22.06 9.05
N GLY A 1066 29.47 20.87 9.10
CA GLY A 1066 29.71 19.88 10.17
C GLY A 1066 29.00 20.19 11.49
N ASP A 1067 28.95 21.46 11.90
CA ASP A 1067 28.43 21.88 13.21
C ASP A 1067 27.04 22.53 13.17
N GLY A 1068 26.49 22.79 11.97
CA GLY A 1068 25.12 23.28 11.81
C GLY A 1068 24.86 24.68 12.38
N VAL A 1069 25.92 25.48 12.53
CA VAL A 1069 25.91 26.86 13.00
C VAL A 1069 26.64 27.73 11.96
N LEU A 1070 26.03 28.86 11.60
CA LEU A 1070 26.63 29.89 10.75
C LEU A 1070 27.70 30.65 11.55
N GLY A 1071 28.89 30.83 10.97
CA GLY A 1071 30.03 31.46 11.62
C GLY A 1071 31.09 31.91 10.60
N ARG A 1072 32.05 32.72 11.06
CA ARG A 1072 33.14 33.22 10.21
C ARG A 1072 34.13 32.11 9.86
N ARG A 1073 34.90 32.30 8.78
CA ARG A 1073 35.98 31.39 8.32
C ARG A 1073 35.53 29.97 7.95
N HIS A 1074 34.22 29.76 7.78
CA HIS A 1074 33.66 28.46 7.33
C HIS A 1074 33.38 28.41 5.83
N GLY A 1075 32.99 29.53 5.21
CA GLY A 1075 32.73 29.64 3.77
C GLY A 1075 33.93 30.18 3.00
N ARG A 1076 34.16 29.66 1.78
CA ARG A 1076 35.28 30.13 0.93
C ARG A 1076 35.17 31.60 0.57
N TRP A 1077 33.97 32.03 0.18
CA TRP A 1077 33.74 33.36 -0.42
C TRP A 1077 32.94 34.33 0.47
N THR A 1078 32.69 33.94 1.73
CA THR A 1078 31.97 34.73 2.76
C THR A 1078 32.63 34.56 4.12
N ALA A 1079 33.96 34.41 4.15
CA ALA A 1079 34.70 34.06 5.34
C ALA A 1079 34.74 35.18 6.40
N GLY A 1080 34.63 36.44 5.97
CA GLY A 1080 34.59 37.62 6.85
C GLY A 1080 33.24 37.83 7.55
N SER A 1081 32.19 37.20 7.04
CA SER A 1081 30.81 37.38 7.49
C SER A 1081 30.29 36.10 8.16
N PRO A 1082 29.52 36.20 9.26
CA PRO A 1082 28.93 35.02 9.90
C PRO A 1082 27.90 34.34 8.97
N PHE A 1083 27.22 35.11 8.13
CA PHE A 1083 26.35 34.65 7.05
C PHE A 1083 26.22 35.76 6.00
N ALA A 1084 25.76 35.39 4.79
CA ALA A 1084 25.36 36.35 3.75
C ALA A 1084 23.85 36.28 3.53
N PRO A 1085 23.15 37.42 3.43
CA PRO A 1085 21.70 37.45 3.25
C PRO A 1085 21.29 37.00 1.82
N PRO A 1086 20.08 36.46 1.64
CA PRO A 1086 19.54 36.17 0.31
C PRO A 1086 19.36 37.46 -0.51
N PRO A 1087 19.23 37.37 -1.86
CA PRO A 1087 18.92 38.55 -2.65
C PRO A 1087 17.61 39.18 -2.20
N GLY A 1088 17.51 40.50 -2.31
CA GLY A 1088 16.43 41.33 -1.76
C GLY A 1088 16.82 42.01 -0.45
N TRP A 1089 17.91 41.57 0.20
CA TRP A 1089 18.32 41.99 1.54
C TRP A 1089 19.73 42.59 1.61
N TRP A 1090 20.46 42.70 0.49
CA TRP A 1090 21.79 43.33 0.46
C TRP A 1090 21.74 44.84 0.68
N HIS A 1091 20.59 45.48 0.49
CA HIS A 1091 20.35 46.88 0.89
C HIS A 1091 20.60 47.16 2.39
N LEU A 1092 20.63 46.13 3.25
CA LEU A 1092 21.01 46.24 4.66
C LEU A 1092 22.52 46.33 4.88
N LEU A 1093 23.33 46.02 3.88
CA LEU A 1093 24.79 46.01 3.96
C LEU A 1093 25.38 47.37 3.57
N ARG A 1094 26.58 47.65 4.06
CA ARG A 1094 27.41 48.80 3.67
C ARG A 1094 28.82 48.33 3.31
N PRO A 1095 29.57 49.08 2.47
CA PRO A 1095 30.97 48.79 2.24
C PRO A 1095 31.74 48.76 3.56
N ARG A 1096 32.54 47.73 3.80
CA ARG A 1096 33.38 47.61 5.01
C ARG A 1096 34.60 48.54 4.93
N ASP A 1097 35.21 48.60 3.75
CA ASP A 1097 36.42 49.36 3.48
C ASP A 1097 36.37 49.90 2.05
N GLU A 1098 35.92 51.13 1.88
CA GLU A 1098 35.76 51.74 0.55
C GLU A 1098 37.10 51.89 -0.18
N ALA A 1099 38.19 52.21 0.54
CA ALA A 1099 39.52 52.38 -0.03
C ALA A 1099 40.13 51.04 -0.45
N GLY A 1100 40.02 50.02 0.42
CA GLY A 1100 40.41 48.65 0.12
C GLY A 1100 39.64 48.08 -1.07
N SER A 1101 38.31 48.19 -1.07
CA SER A 1101 37.44 47.77 -2.18
C SER A 1101 37.79 48.45 -3.52
N ALA A 1102 38.09 49.74 -3.50
CA ALA A 1102 38.53 50.47 -4.69
C ALA A 1102 39.90 49.98 -5.18
N ARG A 1103 40.85 49.68 -4.27
CA ARG A 1103 42.14 49.10 -4.64
C ARG A 1103 41.97 47.75 -5.31
N LEU A 1104 41.06 46.89 -4.84
CA LEU A 1104 40.78 45.58 -5.44
C LEU A 1104 40.42 45.66 -6.93
N ARG A 1105 39.73 46.73 -7.38
CA ARG A 1105 39.37 46.96 -8.79
C ARG A 1105 40.57 47.09 -9.73
N THR A 1106 41.73 47.44 -9.18
CA THR A 1106 42.97 47.71 -9.92
C THR A 1106 44.03 46.60 -9.76
N VAL A 1107 43.70 45.50 -9.09
CA VAL A 1107 44.60 44.35 -8.93
C VAL A 1107 44.85 43.71 -10.29
N ASP A 1108 46.10 43.63 -10.72
CA ASP A 1108 46.54 42.96 -11.95
C ASP A 1108 47.11 41.57 -11.67
N THR A 1109 47.49 40.84 -12.73
CA THR A 1109 48.05 39.49 -12.60
C THR A 1109 49.35 39.51 -11.78
N ALA A 1110 50.22 40.50 -11.97
CA ALA A 1110 51.47 40.61 -11.23
C ALA A 1110 51.25 40.79 -9.72
N THR A 1111 50.26 41.59 -9.33
CA THR A 1111 49.87 41.75 -7.92
C THR A 1111 49.35 40.42 -7.33
N ALA A 1112 48.57 39.66 -8.11
CA ALA A 1112 48.07 38.35 -7.69
C ALA A 1112 49.20 37.28 -7.61
N GLU A 1113 50.19 37.34 -8.50
CA GLU A 1113 51.42 36.53 -8.41
C GLU A 1113 52.17 36.86 -7.11
N CYS A 1114 52.38 38.14 -6.79
CA CYS A 1114 52.99 38.55 -5.52
C CYS A 1114 52.22 38.03 -4.30
N LEU A 1115 50.87 38.07 -4.32
CA LEU A 1115 50.04 37.51 -3.25
C LEU A 1115 50.26 36.00 -3.07
N LEU A 1116 50.33 35.25 -4.18
CA LEU A 1116 50.58 33.82 -4.13
C LEU A 1116 52.02 33.52 -3.68
N ASP A 1117 53.01 34.24 -4.19
CA ASP A 1117 54.42 34.08 -3.83
C ASP A 1117 54.70 34.42 -2.36
N ALA A 1118 53.93 35.34 -1.77
CA ALA A 1118 53.97 35.65 -0.34
C ALA A 1118 53.48 34.48 0.54
N VAL A 1119 52.76 33.50 -0.02
CA VAL A 1119 52.33 32.30 0.72
C VAL A 1119 53.48 31.30 0.82
N GLY A 1120 54.01 31.13 2.03
CA GLY A 1120 55.12 30.21 2.32
C GLY A 1120 54.83 28.73 2.03
N THR A 1121 55.88 27.94 1.81
CA THR A 1121 55.77 26.49 1.51
C THR A 1121 55.09 25.68 2.60
N SER A 1122 55.30 26.03 3.88
CA SER A 1122 54.61 25.40 5.02
C SER A 1122 53.09 25.60 4.99
N VAL A 1123 52.64 26.81 4.61
CA VAL A 1123 51.22 27.12 4.47
C VAL A 1123 50.61 26.29 3.35
N ARG A 1124 51.28 26.23 2.20
CA ARG A 1124 50.84 25.45 1.02
C ARG A 1124 50.65 23.97 1.37
N ALA A 1125 51.61 23.37 2.06
CA ALA A 1125 51.50 21.99 2.53
C ALA A 1125 50.35 21.80 3.54
N SER A 1126 50.15 22.77 4.44
CA SER A 1126 49.06 22.72 5.43
C SER A 1126 47.67 22.82 4.76
N VAL A 1127 47.54 23.65 3.72
CA VAL A 1127 46.32 23.75 2.89
C VAL A 1127 46.00 22.40 2.23
N GLU A 1128 47.00 21.72 1.67
CA GLU A 1128 46.82 20.38 1.06
C GLU A 1128 46.45 19.31 2.09
N GLU A 1129 47.10 19.32 3.25
CA GLU A 1129 46.79 18.42 4.36
C GLU A 1129 45.34 18.60 4.83
N LEU A 1130 44.92 19.84 5.05
CA LEU A 1130 43.57 20.19 5.48
C LEU A 1130 42.50 19.81 4.45
N ALA A 1131 42.81 19.90 3.15
CA ALA A 1131 41.91 19.43 2.09
C ALA A 1131 41.65 17.91 2.20
N GLY A 1132 42.62 17.12 2.65
CA GLY A 1132 42.50 15.66 2.85
C GLY A 1132 42.00 15.23 4.23
N ALA A 1133 42.18 16.07 5.26
CA ALA A 1133 41.85 15.77 6.64
C ALA A 1133 40.34 15.89 6.92
N ARG A 1134 39.78 14.98 7.73
CA ARG A 1134 38.38 15.11 8.19
C ARG A 1134 38.27 16.22 9.24
N SER A 1135 37.18 16.98 9.24
CA SER A 1135 36.96 18.15 10.12
C SER A 1135 37.17 17.90 11.62
N TRP A 1136 36.82 16.70 12.11
CA TRP A 1136 37.00 16.26 13.51
C TRP A 1136 38.40 15.71 13.86
N ALA A 1137 39.38 15.73 12.96
CA ALA A 1137 40.72 15.23 13.27
C ALA A 1137 41.45 16.18 14.23
N ARG A 1138 42.21 15.63 15.19
CA ARG A 1138 42.97 16.41 16.17
C ARG A 1138 43.95 17.36 15.48
N GLY A 1139 43.94 18.64 15.86
CA GLY A 1139 44.85 19.68 15.33
C GLY A 1139 44.37 20.39 14.06
N VAL A 1140 43.26 19.96 13.43
CA VAL A 1140 42.70 20.60 12.23
C VAL A 1140 42.31 22.06 12.50
N PHE A 1141 41.66 22.33 13.64
CA PHE A 1141 41.25 23.68 14.02
C PHE A 1141 42.46 24.63 14.17
N ASP A 1142 43.44 24.24 14.99
CA ASP A 1142 44.65 25.05 15.24
C ASP A 1142 45.44 25.30 13.95
N THR A 1143 45.51 24.29 13.08
CA THR A 1143 46.19 24.42 11.77
C THR A 1143 45.41 25.34 10.84
N THR A 1144 44.08 25.29 10.85
CA THR A 1144 43.21 26.16 10.05
C THR A 1144 43.38 27.62 10.49
N GLU A 1145 43.33 27.89 11.79
CA GLU A 1145 43.51 29.24 12.35
C GLU A 1145 44.90 29.81 12.05
N ARG A 1146 45.95 28.99 12.14
CA ARG A 1146 47.32 29.38 11.78
C ARG A 1146 47.41 29.75 10.30
N VAL A 1147 46.93 28.89 9.40
CA VAL A 1147 46.93 29.18 7.95
C VAL A 1147 46.16 30.46 7.68
N TRP A 1148 45.02 30.66 8.34
CA TRP A 1148 44.22 31.87 8.19
C TRP A 1148 44.98 33.14 8.55
N SER A 1149 45.69 33.12 9.68
CA SER A 1149 46.54 34.23 10.12
C SER A 1149 47.65 34.53 9.11
N GLU A 1150 48.37 33.50 8.66
CA GLU A 1150 49.49 33.63 7.72
C GLU A 1150 49.02 34.14 6.33
N LEU A 1151 47.84 33.70 5.85
CA LEU A 1151 47.24 34.24 4.61
C LEU A 1151 46.79 35.71 4.79
N GLY A 1152 46.23 36.06 5.94
CA GLY A 1152 45.86 37.44 6.26
C GLY A 1152 47.07 38.38 6.31
N GLU A 1153 48.21 37.91 6.84
CA GLU A 1153 49.47 38.67 6.81
C GLU A 1153 49.98 38.89 5.38
N ALA A 1154 49.94 37.87 4.51
CA ALA A 1154 50.31 38.00 3.10
C ALA A 1154 49.45 39.05 2.37
N ILE A 1155 48.16 39.10 2.69
CA ILE A 1155 47.23 40.11 2.15
C ILE A 1155 47.60 41.51 2.64
N ARG A 1156 47.80 41.71 3.95
CA ARG A 1156 48.15 43.03 4.51
C ARG A 1156 49.49 43.55 3.99
N LEU A 1157 50.44 42.67 3.70
CA LEU A 1157 51.73 43.05 3.12
C LEU A 1157 51.62 43.48 1.66
N THR A 1158 50.76 42.83 0.88
CA THR A 1158 50.67 43.05 -0.57
C THR A 1158 49.60 44.09 -0.94
N LEU A 1159 48.57 44.24 -0.11
CA LEU A 1159 47.44 45.17 -0.27
C LEU A 1159 47.24 45.98 1.02
N PRO A 1160 48.18 46.86 1.39
CA PRO A 1160 48.12 47.64 2.63
C PRO A 1160 46.93 48.61 2.70
N GLU A 1161 46.30 48.91 1.56
CA GLU A 1161 45.08 49.72 1.48
C GLU A 1161 43.83 48.98 2.00
N VAL A 1162 43.90 47.66 2.18
CA VAL A 1162 42.85 46.86 2.83
C VAL A 1162 43.09 46.84 4.33
N THR A 1163 42.25 47.57 5.05
CA THR A 1163 42.40 47.87 6.48
C THR A 1163 41.37 47.17 7.37
N ASP A 1164 40.21 46.77 6.82
CA ASP A 1164 39.18 46.03 7.58
C ASP A 1164 39.54 44.55 7.76
N ASP A 1165 39.59 44.07 9.00
CA ASP A 1165 39.97 42.69 9.33
C ASP A 1165 39.01 41.63 8.76
N ARG A 1166 37.72 41.95 8.59
CA ARG A 1166 36.73 41.00 8.05
C ARG A 1166 36.85 40.91 6.54
N LEU A 1167 37.17 42.02 5.86
CA LEU A 1167 37.54 41.99 4.46
C LEU A 1167 38.83 41.18 4.25
N VAL A 1168 39.84 41.34 5.11
CA VAL A 1168 41.06 40.50 5.07
C VAL A 1168 40.72 39.01 5.21
N ASP A 1169 39.82 38.64 6.14
CA ASP A 1169 39.35 37.26 6.26
C ASP A 1169 38.67 36.78 4.95
N GLY A 1170 37.77 37.58 4.35
CA GLY A 1170 37.14 37.25 3.08
C GLY A 1170 38.14 37.03 1.93
N LEU A 1171 39.15 37.89 1.84
CA LEU A 1171 40.25 37.77 0.87
C LEU A 1171 41.14 36.55 1.14
N ALA A 1172 41.37 36.20 2.41
CA ALA A 1172 42.13 35.02 2.80
C ALA A 1172 41.47 33.73 2.32
N GLY A 1173 40.13 33.64 2.37
CA GLY A 1173 39.37 32.53 1.79
C GLY A 1173 39.56 32.38 0.26
N VAL A 1174 39.59 33.50 -0.46
CA VAL A 1174 39.89 33.58 -1.90
C VAL A 1174 41.30 33.10 -2.21
N LEU A 1175 42.29 33.62 -1.47
CA LEU A 1175 43.70 33.26 -1.62
C LEU A 1175 43.94 31.79 -1.28
N TRP A 1176 43.33 31.27 -0.21
CA TRP A 1176 43.40 29.85 0.17
C TRP A 1176 43.04 28.94 -1.01
N SER A 1177 41.95 29.26 -1.70
CA SER A 1177 41.45 28.44 -2.79
C SER A 1177 42.27 28.61 -4.08
N ALA A 1178 42.91 29.76 -4.29
CA ALA A 1178 43.90 29.93 -5.36
C ALA A 1178 45.15 29.07 -5.09
N VAL A 1179 45.59 28.96 -3.83
CA VAL A 1179 46.65 28.03 -3.40
C VAL A 1179 46.24 26.58 -3.63
N GLU A 1180 45.01 26.19 -3.28
CA GLU A 1180 44.48 24.85 -3.60
C GLU A 1180 44.47 24.59 -5.11
N CYS A 1181 44.12 25.58 -5.95
CA CYS A 1181 44.20 25.43 -7.41
C CYS A 1181 45.63 25.14 -7.88
N GLN A 1182 46.65 25.80 -7.31
CA GLN A 1182 48.06 25.53 -7.62
C GLN A 1182 48.44 24.09 -7.24
N GLY A 1183 48.08 23.63 -6.04
CA GLY A 1183 48.37 22.27 -5.58
C GLY A 1183 47.65 21.18 -6.40
N LEU A 1184 46.36 21.37 -6.69
CA LEU A 1184 45.58 20.47 -7.55
C LEU A 1184 46.21 20.33 -8.95
N ARG A 1185 46.63 21.46 -9.53
CA ARG A 1185 47.25 21.52 -10.85
C ARG A 1185 48.62 20.82 -10.87
N ALA A 1186 49.50 21.10 -9.92
CA ALA A 1186 50.83 20.48 -9.80
C ALA A 1186 50.70 18.95 -9.66
N ARG A 1187 49.86 18.50 -8.73
CA ARG A 1187 49.58 17.08 -8.48
C ARG A 1187 49.07 16.33 -9.72
N MET A 1188 48.22 16.96 -10.54
CA MET A 1188 47.71 16.34 -11.78
C MET A 1188 48.72 16.36 -12.95
N ARG A 1189 49.71 17.23 -12.88
CA ARG A 1189 50.86 17.27 -13.81
C ARG A 1189 52.00 16.34 -13.39
N GLY A 1190 52.03 15.94 -12.12
CA GLY A 1190 53.13 15.16 -11.54
C GLY A 1190 54.33 16.02 -11.16
N GLU A 1191 54.10 17.31 -10.93
CA GLU A 1191 55.01 18.30 -10.35
C GLU A 1191 54.84 18.29 -8.83
#